data_AF-Q9W3E1-F1
#
_entry.id   AF-Q9W3E1-F1
#
_cell.length_a   1.000
_cell.length_b   1.000
_cell.length_c   1.000
_cell.angle_alpha   90.00
_cell.angle_beta   90.00
_cell.angle_gamma   90.00
#
_symmetry.space_group_name_H-M   'P 1'
#
loop_
_entity.id
_entity.type
_entity.pdbx_description
1 polymer ?
#
loop_
_entity_poly.entity_id
_entity_poly.type
_entity_poly.pdbx_seq_one_letter_code
_entity_poly.pdbx_strand_id
1 'polypeptide(L)'
;MALAIKKRVGTYVETVDGSPPVKKLRLQTLAADAKGGKSGKVGNVERKLTALNQLDAYVGNLPAGALVLPTGTPVASTGAPSTGVIGNPPAAATGAPPMTAANSRELLELLVKITDEISYEDVEMGELKEVASKIFQLYQLQERDSDTSIRVKLLELLSGLGCECATEQALTMIIDYFIFLLRKEVSQKVLAQGMMCLFRIGERRKHMLPISYKTQVAHLAKEQLRSGSAHTQKNAMLVIGRFATKMEGERHYVWKLAFYIDSQDSSVRAQALHALLTLGERGSQLPAVLYKRAVEAMKDDYECVRKEALQLVFMLGNRHPDYILPSDRQQEELRMIDAAFSKVCEALCDLSLQIRVLAAELLGGMTAVSREFLHQTLDKKLMSNLRRKRTAHERGARLVASGEWSSGKRWADDAPQEHLDAQSISIIASGACGALIHGLEDEFLEVRTAAVASMCKLALSRPDFAVTSLDFLVDMFNDEIEDVRLKAIYSLTAIAKHIVLREDQLEIMLGSLEDYSVDVREGLHLMLGACRVSTQTCLLMVVQKLLDVLAKYPQDRNSTYACMRKIGQKHPHLVMAVAVHLLYVHPFFETPERDVEDPAYLCVLILVFNAAEHLVPIISLLPTATHRHYAYLRDSMPNLVPQLPIEGASSASATHRIDSAMHQAGSSAEYLQMILSHIEEIFTMTDERLELLQTAQSNLQRLGSIDAGMYGTSNFLETFLAAQIQIEQMQRCASTQRSRVPLKESLAALIRNCLKLQHTFSGLNYGDILQVKQLRLRACALHLVLVVRDRSQSALGPCQMLLQTAGDISEFIKANTKDEEEKPPVVETDMPMKESVSRDAQPDSFTRQLLIKLDGISDPKPGRVFREILPLVQQAPPLALPPANDKIRRCVANILEPCPLQSQDNVIKVTAGLIAAVPFVAEIDNLLESQKADMRIKIKYPDQHMHTVVPKQSDFKPIMTEQGEHKTNVRLRTTILLSHSVWTESSLVEIQLCLAVRPGSELELCKPAKVLFAPKPVRRGI
;
A
#
# COMPACT_ATOMS: atom_id res chain seq x y z
N MET A 1 -7.16 2.07 -9.12
CA MET A 1 -7.42 0.70 -9.60
C MET A 1 -6.16 -0.06 -9.98
N ALA A 2 -5.37 0.37 -10.98
CA ALA A 2 -4.14 -0.34 -11.39
C ALA A 2 -3.13 -0.58 -10.25
N LEU A 3 -2.94 0.39 -9.35
CA LEU A 3 -2.09 0.25 -8.14
C LEU A 3 -2.65 -0.72 -7.08
N ALA A 4 -3.98 -0.86 -6.98
CA ALA A 4 -4.63 -1.81 -6.06
C ALA A 4 -4.56 -3.25 -6.61
N ILE A 5 -4.66 -3.41 -7.93
CA ILE A 5 -4.43 -4.68 -8.62
C ILE A 5 -2.97 -5.12 -8.44
N LYS A 6 -2.02 -4.19 -8.57
CA LYS A 6 -0.58 -4.45 -8.38
C LYS A 6 -0.20 -4.78 -6.93
N LYS A 7 -0.98 -4.34 -5.93
CA LYS A 7 -0.76 -4.66 -4.51
C LYS A 7 -1.34 -6.02 -4.07
N ARG A 8 -2.37 -6.54 -4.75
CA ARG A 8 -2.97 -7.84 -4.41
C ARG A 8 -2.38 -9.01 -5.21
N VAL A 9 -1.93 -8.78 -6.44
CA VAL A 9 -1.22 -9.79 -7.22
C VAL A 9 0.27 -9.68 -6.93
N GLY A 10 0.65 -10.01 -5.70
CA GLY A 10 2.02 -10.45 -5.45
C GLY A 10 2.21 -11.73 -6.26
N THR A 11 3.20 -11.75 -7.14
CA THR A 11 3.60 -12.97 -7.86
C THR A 11 4.15 -13.97 -6.84
N TYR A 12 3.25 -14.73 -6.21
CA TYR A 12 3.57 -15.89 -5.40
C TYR A 12 4.04 -17.01 -6.33
N VAL A 13 5.29 -16.89 -6.81
CA VAL A 13 6.06 -18.05 -7.25
C VAL A 13 6.65 -18.66 -5.98
N GLU A 14 5.80 -19.29 -5.17
CA GLU A 14 6.25 -20.20 -4.13
C GLU A 14 6.71 -21.50 -4.80
N THR A 15 7.99 -21.80 -4.59
CA THR A 15 8.55 -23.16 -4.52
C THR A 15 8.09 -24.16 -5.58
N VAL A 16 8.68 -24.09 -6.77
CA VAL A 16 9.01 -25.32 -7.52
C VAL A 16 10.43 -25.69 -7.11
N ASP A 17 10.53 -26.60 -6.15
CA ASP A 17 11.69 -27.39 -5.70
C ASP A 17 13.10 -26.77 -5.81
N GLY A 18 13.69 -26.50 -4.64
CA GLY A 18 15.12 -26.78 -4.42
C GLY A 18 16.13 -25.63 -4.43
N SER A 19 15.75 -24.35 -4.62
CA SER A 19 16.69 -23.23 -4.41
C SER A 19 16.18 -22.25 -3.35
N PRO A 20 16.91 -22.03 -2.24
CA PRO A 20 16.50 -21.06 -1.23
C PRO A 20 16.50 -19.63 -1.80
N PRO A 21 15.60 -18.75 -1.33
CA PRO A 21 15.53 -17.37 -1.79
C PRO A 21 16.88 -16.66 -1.53
N VAL A 22 17.35 -15.91 -2.53
CA VAL A 22 18.54 -15.05 -2.40
C VAL A 22 18.36 -14.21 -1.15
N LYS A 23 19.13 -14.52 -0.10
CA LYS A 23 19.15 -13.77 1.14
C LYS A 23 19.39 -12.32 0.75
N LYS A 24 18.43 -11.44 1.03
CA LYS A 24 18.68 -9.99 1.08
C LYS A 24 19.98 -9.82 1.84
N LEU A 25 21.02 -9.33 1.17
CA LEU A 25 22.30 -9.00 1.77
C LEU A 25 22.00 -8.14 2.99
N ARG A 26 22.11 -8.75 4.16
CA ARG A 26 22.12 -8.03 5.43
C ARG A 26 23.33 -7.11 5.30
N LEU A 27 23.08 -5.80 5.25
CA LEU A 27 24.05 -4.80 5.68
C LEU A 27 24.44 -5.18 7.11
N GLN A 28 25.45 -6.04 7.24
CA GLN A 28 26.17 -6.20 8.49
C GLN A 28 26.94 -4.89 8.66
N THR A 29 26.27 -3.93 9.31
CA THR A 29 26.95 -2.91 10.09
C THR A 29 27.98 -3.63 10.95
N LEU A 30 29.26 -3.49 10.60
CA LEU A 30 30.38 -3.88 11.45
C LEU A 30 30.29 -3.04 12.73
N ALA A 31 29.52 -3.54 13.69
CA ALA A 31 29.59 -3.11 15.06
C ALA A 31 30.94 -3.58 15.60
N ALA A 32 31.83 -2.62 15.76
CA ALA A 32 32.95 -2.58 16.68
C ALA A 32 33.13 -3.82 17.58
N ASP A 33 33.95 -4.78 17.15
CA ASP A 33 34.75 -5.57 18.09
C ASP A 33 36.02 -4.79 18.41
N ALA A 34 35.88 -3.92 19.40
CA ALA A 34 37.00 -3.37 20.14
C ALA A 34 37.65 -4.48 20.96
N LYS A 35 38.73 -5.09 20.46
CA LYS A 35 39.83 -5.67 21.25
C LYS A 35 40.98 -6.16 20.36
N GLY A 36 42.17 -5.59 20.58
CA GLY A 36 43.45 -6.20 20.19
C GLY A 36 44.08 -5.62 18.91
N GLY A 37 45.00 -4.67 19.10
CA GLY A 37 45.74 -4.06 18.00
C GLY A 37 46.71 -5.02 17.29
N LYS A 38 46.82 -4.82 15.98
CA LYS A 38 48.08 -4.77 15.21
C LYS A 38 47.83 -3.90 13.97
N SER A 39 48.73 -2.97 13.75
CA SER A 39 48.70 -1.92 12.72
C SER A 39 48.61 -2.46 11.28
N GLY A 40 47.71 -1.87 10.49
CA GLY A 40 47.98 -1.47 9.11
C GLY A 40 47.77 -2.50 8.00
N LYS A 41 46.58 -2.47 7.38
CA LYS A 41 46.39 -2.34 5.91
C LYS A 41 44.92 -2.00 5.64
N VAL A 42 44.70 -0.83 5.02
CA VAL A 42 43.40 -0.33 4.58
C VAL A 42 42.89 -1.26 3.49
N GLY A 43 41.78 -1.96 3.75
CA GLY A 43 41.14 -2.83 2.76
C GLY A 43 40.48 -1.98 1.68
N ASN A 44 40.94 -2.14 0.44
CA ASN A 44 40.18 -1.73 -0.73
C ASN A 44 38.81 -2.42 -0.67
N VAL A 45 37.75 -1.70 -1.05
CA VAL A 45 36.46 -2.31 -1.40
C VAL A 45 36.76 -3.29 -2.54
N GLU A 46 36.84 -4.59 -2.24
CA GLU A 46 37.09 -5.61 -3.24
C GLU A 46 35.96 -5.56 -4.27
N ARG A 47 36.29 -5.21 -5.51
CA ARG A 47 35.40 -5.38 -6.67
C ARG A 47 35.04 -6.87 -6.74
N LYS A 48 33.77 -7.23 -6.52
CA LYS A 48 33.34 -8.62 -6.27
C LYS A 48 33.20 -9.50 -7.52
N LEU A 49 33.26 -8.94 -8.73
CA LEU A 49 33.38 -9.74 -9.95
C LEU A 49 34.73 -10.44 -10.07
N THR A 50 35.75 -10.00 -9.32
CA THR A 50 37.07 -10.64 -9.30
C THR A 50 37.03 -12.11 -8.90
N ALA A 51 35.98 -12.56 -8.19
CA ALA A 51 35.75 -13.97 -7.90
C ALA A 51 35.71 -14.84 -9.17
N LEU A 52 35.23 -14.28 -10.30
CA LEU A 52 35.17 -14.97 -11.59
C LEU A 52 36.53 -15.11 -12.28
N ASN A 53 37.57 -14.38 -11.84
CA ASN A 53 38.94 -14.61 -12.33
C ASN A 53 39.49 -15.96 -11.88
N GLN A 54 38.93 -16.57 -10.83
CA GLN A 54 39.27 -17.95 -10.45
C GLN A 54 38.92 -18.97 -11.55
N LEU A 55 38.07 -18.60 -12.51
CA LEU A 55 37.73 -19.44 -13.66
C LEU A 55 38.82 -19.44 -14.75
N ASP A 56 39.81 -18.55 -14.69
CA ASP A 56 40.86 -18.43 -15.73
C ASP A 56 41.65 -19.74 -15.91
N ALA A 57 41.83 -20.50 -14.82
CA ALA A 57 42.48 -21.81 -14.84
C ALA A 57 41.75 -22.85 -15.72
N TYR A 58 40.47 -22.64 -16.03
CA TYR A 58 39.61 -23.59 -16.73
C TYR A 58 39.27 -23.18 -18.18
N VAL A 59 39.48 -21.93 -18.56
CA VAL A 59 39.17 -21.44 -19.93
C VAL A 59 40.34 -21.65 -20.89
N GLY A 60 41.58 -21.63 -20.40
CA GLY A 60 42.79 -21.75 -21.22
C GLY A 60 43.06 -20.50 -22.09
N ASN A 61 44.31 -20.31 -22.51
CA ASN A 61 44.71 -19.22 -23.41
C ASN A 61 44.31 -19.53 -24.86
N LEU A 62 43.03 -19.39 -25.20
CA LEU A 62 42.57 -19.37 -26.59
C LEU A 62 42.42 -17.91 -27.07
N PRO A 63 42.89 -17.56 -28.28
CA PRO A 63 42.87 -16.17 -28.74
C PRO A 63 41.43 -15.68 -28.92
N ALA A 64 41.19 -14.44 -28.47
CA ALA A 64 39.89 -13.77 -28.38
C ALA A 64 39.05 -13.69 -29.69
N GLY A 65 39.56 -14.17 -30.83
CA GLY A 65 38.89 -14.16 -32.14
C GLY A 65 38.26 -15.48 -32.57
N ALA A 66 38.52 -16.62 -31.92
CA ALA A 66 38.16 -17.94 -32.47
C ALA A 66 36.68 -18.34 -32.28
N LEU A 67 35.91 -17.69 -31.40
CA LEU A 67 34.55 -18.11 -31.03
C LEU A 67 33.58 -16.92 -30.80
N VAL A 68 33.84 -15.77 -31.42
CA VAL A 68 32.95 -14.59 -31.35
C VAL A 68 31.69 -14.86 -32.18
N LEU A 69 30.50 -14.68 -31.57
CA LEU A 69 29.23 -14.61 -32.30
C LEU A 69 29.35 -13.53 -33.38
N PRO A 70 29.08 -13.81 -34.66
CA PRO A 70 29.20 -12.79 -35.70
C PRO A 70 28.30 -11.61 -35.35
N THR A 71 28.91 -10.44 -35.21
CA THR A 71 28.28 -9.17 -34.86
C THR A 71 27.12 -8.88 -35.81
N GLY A 72 25.91 -8.83 -35.27
CA GLY A 72 24.67 -8.67 -36.04
C GLY A 72 24.48 -7.28 -36.64
N THR A 73 24.17 -7.26 -37.93
CA THR A 73 23.24 -6.32 -38.55
C THR A 73 22.01 -7.11 -39.00
N PRO A 74 20.77 -6.61 -38.83
CA PRO A 74 19.56 -7.42 -38.99
C PRO A 74 19.29 -7.66 -40.47
N VAL A 75 19.59 -8.86 -40.96
CA VAL A 75 19.21 -9.25 -42.33
C VAL A 75 17.76 -9.73 -42.31
N ALA A 76 16.91 -8.98 -43.00
CA ALA A 76 15.51 -9.28 -43.24
C ALA A 76 15.34 -10.68 -43.84
N SER A 77 14.36 -11.40 -43.30
CA SER A 77 13.96 -12.74 -43.70
C SER A 77 13.49 -12.80 -45.15
N THR A 78 14.25 -13.46 -46.02
CA THR A 78 13.74 -14.08 -47.24
C THR A 78 14.19 -15.53 -47.28
N GLY A 79 13.22 -16.45 -47.23
CA GLY A 79 13.47 -17.88 -47.20
C GLY A 79 13.95 -18.42 -48.54
N ALA A 80 14.94 -19.31 -48.48
CA ALA A 80 15.11 -20.44 -49.39
C ALA A 80 16.08 -21.46 -48.73
N PRO A 81 15.83 -22.77 -48.83
CA PRO A 81 16.65 -23.78 -48.17
C PRO A 81 17.82 -24.16 -49.08
N SER A 82 18.99 -23.54 -48.89
CA SER A 82 20.22 -24.02 -49.54
C SER A 82 20.94 -25.00 -48.62
N THR A 83 20.90 -26.27 -49.02
CA THR A 83 21.75 -27.36 -48.56
C THR A 83 23.21 -27.03 -48.85
N GLY A 84 23.86 -26.27 -47.97
CA GLY A 84 25.29 -26.02 -47.97
C GLY A 84 25.94 -26.85 -46.88
N VAL A 85 26.64 -27.90 -47.27
CA VAL A 85 27.55 -28.67 -46.43
C VAL A 85 28.69 -27.73 -46.01
N ILE A 86 28.51 -27.00 -44.92
CA ILE A 86 29.59 -26.24 -44.27
C ILE A 86 30.41 -27.27 -43.50
N GLY A 87 31.60 -27.59 -44.04
CA GLY A 87 32.56 -28.48 -43.41
C GLY A 87 32.90 -27.99 -42.00
N ASN A 88 32.88 -28.91 -41.03
CA ASN A 88 33.43 -28.68 -39.70
C ASN A 88 34.90 -28.25 -39.85
N PRO A 89 35.33 -27.07 -39.37
CA PRO A 89 36.75 -26.81 -39.21
C PRO A 89 37.28 -27.79 -38.15
N PRO A 90 38.54 -28.24 -38.28
CA PRO A 90 39.06 -29.30 -37.44
C PRO A 90 39.14 -28.83 -35.98
N ALA A 91 38.55 -29.60 -35.08
CA ALA A 91 38.76 -29.49 -33.64
C ALA A 91 40.20 -29.91 -33.31
N ALA A 92 41.15 -29.01 -33.55
CA ALA A 92 42.53 -29.12 -33.12
C ALA A 92 42.87 -27.85 -32.33
N ALA A 93 42.33 -27.76 -31.11
CA ALA A 93 42.68 -26.75 -30.12
C ALA A 93 43.13 -27.48 -28.85
N THR A 94 44.35 -28.02 -28.92
CA THR A 94 45.13 -28.54 -27.79
C THR A 94 45.63 -27.36 -26.95
N GLY A 95 45.06 -27.12 -25.76
CA GLY A 95 45.54 -26.04 -24.89
C GLY A 95 45.00 -26.06 -23.45
N ALA A 96 43.77 -26.53 -23.24
CA ALA A 96 43.27 -26.88 -21.92
C ALA A 96 43.51 -28.38 -21.66
N PRO A 97 43.95 -28.79 -20.46
CA PRO A 97 44.03 -30.21 -20.14
C PRO A 97 42.63 -30.85 -20.31
N PRO A 98 42.53 -32.08 -20.84
CA PRO A 98 41.25 -32.79 -20.90
C PRO A 98 40.63 -32.79 -19.50
N MET A 99 39.36 -32.37 -19.38
CA MET A 99 38.68 -32.31 -18.08
C MET A 99 38.58 -33.71 -17.49
N THR A 100 39.31 -33.96 -16.41
CA THR A 100 39.20 -35.19 -15.63
C THR A 100 37.99 -35.10 -14.69
N ALA A 101 37.46 -36.24 -14.24
CA ALA A 101 36.37 -36.28 -13.26
C ALA A 101 36.69 -35.48 -11.97
N ALA A 102 37.98 -35.42 -11.57
CA ALA A 102 38.44 -34.62 -10.44
C ALA A 102 38.37 -33.11 -10.73
N ASN A 103 38.86 -32.66 -11.89
CA ASN A 103 38.81 -31.26 -12.31
C ASN A 103 37.37 -30.74 -12.44
N SER A 104 36.44 -31.59 -12.91
CA SER A 104 35.01 -31.24 -13.01
C SER A 104 34.38 -30.97 -11.64
N ARG A 105 34.74 -31.75 -10.62
CA ARG A 105 34.22 -31.58 -9.26
C ARG A 105 34.75 -30.29 -8.62
N GLU A 106 36.06 -30.03 -8.75
CA GLU A 106 36.68 -28.80 -8.26
C GLU A 106 36.07 -27.55 -8.93
N LEU A 107 35.85 -27.60 -10.24
CA LEU A 107 35.19 -26.52 -10.97
C LEU A 107 33.76 -26.29 -10.47
N LEU A 108 32.99 -27.36 -10.22
CA LEU A 108 31.63 -27.23 -9.70
C LEU A 108 31.62 -26.62 -8.28
N GLU A 109 32.50 -27.08 -7.39
CA GLU A 109 32.64 -26.52 -6.04
C GLU A 109 33.02 -25.03 -6.08
N LEU A 110 33.92 -24.66 -6.99
CA LEU A 110 34.29 -23.26 -7.25
C LEU A 110 33.10 -22.44 -7.78
N LEU A 111 32.34 -22.95 -8.75
CA LEU A 111 31.17 -22.26 -9.29
C LEU A 111 30.08 -22.05 -8.25
N VAL A 112 29.84 -23.03 -7.38
CA VAL A 112 28.92 -22.90 -6.25
C VAL A 112 29.39 -21.78 -5.31
N LYS A 113 30.67 -21.79 -4.92
CA LYS A 113 31.27 -20.75 -4.08
C LYS A 113 31.13 -19.36 -4.70
N ILE A 114 31.45 -19.22 -5.99
CA ILE A 114 31.28 -17.94 -6.71
C ILE A 114 29.82 -17.51 -6.71
N THR A 115 28.88 -18.43 -6.96
CA THR A 115 27.44 -18.10 -6.97
C THR A 115 26.96 -17.59 -5.61
N ASP A 116 27.51 -18.10 -4.51
CA ASP A 116 27.16 -17.67 -3.14
C ASP A 116 27.82 -16.33 -2.74
N GLU A 117 28.99 -16.01 -3.29
CA GLU A 117 29.79 -14.82 -2.92
C GLU A 117 29.64 -13.63 -3.90
N ILE A 118 29.18 -13.87 -5.13
CA ILE A 118 29.12 -12.87 -6.19
C ILE A 118 28.15 -11.72 -5.88
N SER A 119 28.58 -10.50 -6.20
CA SER A 119 27.76 -9.30 -6.19
C SER A 119 27.94 -8.59 -7.54
N TYR A 120 26.84 -8.07 -8.06
CA TYR A 120 26.74 -7.45 -9.38
C TYR A 120 26.61 -5.92 -9.31
N GLU A 121 27.01 -5.30 -8.20
CA GLU A 121 26.94 -3.84 -8.00
C GLU A 121 28.04 -3.12 -8.82
N ASP A 122 27.68 -1.97 -9.42
CA ASP A 122 28.59 -1.03 -10.11
C ASP A 122 29.54 -1.65 -11.15
N VAL A 123 29.06 -2.64 -11.90
CA VAL A 123 29.85 -3.33 -12.93
C VAL A 123 30.09 -2.43 -14.15
N GLU A 124 31.35 -2.15 -14.45
CA GLU A 124 31.74 -1.45 -15.68
C GLU A 124 31.46 -2.32 -16.93
N MET A 125 31.06 -1.68 -18.03
CA MET A 125 30.68 -2.38 -19.27
C MET A 125 31.80 -3.27 -19.83
N GLY A 126 33.06 -2.84 -19.72
CA GLY A 126 34.22 -3.62 -20.17
C GLY A 126 34.38 -4.93 -19.38
N GLU A 127 34.31 -4.83 -18.05
CA GLU A 127 34.39 -5.97 -17.14
C GLU A 127 33.22 -6.94 -17.34
N LEU A 128 32.00 -6.43 -17.51
CA LEU A 128 30.83 -7.25 -17.83
C LEU A 128 31.02 -8.05 -19.12
N LYS A 129 31.52 -7.42 -20.19
CA LYS A 129 31.75 -8.09 -21.49
C LYS A 129 32.79 -9.20 -21.37
N GLU A 130 33.91 -8.92 -20.70
CA GLU A 130 34.98 -9.88 -20.48
C GLU A 130 34.47 -11.10 -19.71
N VAL A 131 33.81 -10.86 -18.57
CA VAL A 131 33.29 -11.90 -17.70
C VAL A 131 32.18 -12.72 -18.38
N ALA A 132 31.24 -12.06 -19.07
CA ALA A 132 30.18 -12.76 -19.80
C ALA A 132 30.76 -13.62 -20.92
N SER A 133 31.78 -13.13 -21.63
CA SER A 133 32.50 -13.91 -22.65
C SER A 133 33.23 -15.11 -22.04
N LYS A 134 33.85 -14.92 -20.87
CA LYS A 134 34.54 -15.98 -20.11
C LYS A 134 33.58 -17.12 -19.72
N ILE A 135 32.41 -16.77 -19.15
CA ILE A 135 31.36 -17.73 -18.80
C ILE A 135 30.84 -18.46 -20.05
N PHE A 136 30.59 -17.71 -21.14
CA PHE A 136 30.14 -18.26 -22.41
C PHE A 136 31.14 -19.26 -23.01
N GLN A 137 32.42 -18.94 -22.99
CA GLN A 137 33.50 -19.83 -23.47
C GLN A 137 33.62 -21.06 -22.58
N LEU A 138 33.62 -20.91 -21.26
CA LEU A 138 33.70 -22.02 -20.32
C LEU A 138 32.55 -23.02 -20.51
N TYR A 139 31.34 -22.53 -20.82
CA TYR A 139 30.21 -23.37 -21.16
C TYR A 139 30.47 -24.19 -22.42
N GLN A 140 31.00 -23.57 -23.48
CA GLN A 140 31.28 -24.24 -24.76
C GLN A 140 32.37 -25.30 -24.67
N LEU A 141 33.31 -25.14 -23.74
CA LEU A 141 34.37 -26.13 -23.47
C LEU A 141 33.87 -27.38 -22.76
N GLN A 142 32.68 -27.33 -22.14
CA GLN A 142 32.10 -28.51 -21.50
C GLN A 142 31.69 -29.54 -22.56
N GLU A 143 32.14 -30.78 -22.39
CA GLU A 143 31.70 -31.90 -23.21
C GLU A 143 30.19 -32.11 -23.09
N ARG A 144 29.52 -32.54 -24.17
CA ARG A 144 28.06 -32.69 -24.19
C ARG A 144 27.55 -33.67 -23.12
N ASP A 145 28.30 -34.75 -22.89
CA ASP A 145 27.97 -35.82 -21.95
C ASP A 145 28.57 -35.60 -20.54
N SER A 146 29.15 -34.43 -20.27
CA SER A 146 29.68 -34.08 -18.94
C SER A 146 28.56 -33.82 -17.91
N ASP A 147 28.96 -33.65 -16.64
CA ASP A 147 28.04 -33.25 -15.58
C ASP A 147 27.32 -31.93 -15.93
N THR A 148 26.01 -32.06 -16.17
CA THR A 148 25.11 -30.94 -16.46
C THR A 148 25.11 -29.84 -15.40
N SER A 149 25.53 -30.14 -14.16
CA SER A 149 25.52 -29.21 -13.02
C SER A 149 26.43 -27.99 -13.26
N ILE A 150 27.56 -28.18 -13.93
CA ILE A 150 28.47 -27.10 -14.32
C ILE A 150 27.77 -26.15 -15.29
N ARG A 151 27.18 -26.69 -16.37
CA ARG A 151 26.43 -25.90 -17.37
C ARG A 151 25.25 -25.15 -16.75
N VAL A 152 24.52 -25.78 -15.83
CA VAL A 152 23.43 -25.15 -15.05
C VAL A 152 23.93 -23.93 -14.26
N LYS A 153 25.06 -24.06 -13.55
CA LYS A 153 25.63 -22.96 -12.77
C LYS A 153 26.21 -21.83 -13.63
N LEU A 154 26.81 -22.16 -14.78
CA LEU A 154 27.27 -21.15 -15.74
C LEU A 154 26.11 -20.31 -16.28
N LEU A 155 24.97 -20.94 -16.62
CA LEU A 155 23.77 -20.19 -17.03
C LEU A 155 23.21 -19.32 -15.90
N GLU A 156 23.28 -19.78 -14.65
CA GLU A 156 22.85 -19.00 -13.49
C GLU A 156 23.70 -17.73 -13.30
N LEU A 157 25.03 -17.84 -13.41
CA LEU A 157 25.94 -16.68 -13.35
C LEU A 157 25.69 -15.71 -14.52
N LEU A 158 25.52 -16.24 -15.74
CA LEU A 158 25.21 -15.42 -16.91
C LEU A 158 23.86 -14.70 -16.77
N SER A 159 22.87 -15.36 -16.16
CA SER A 159 21.57 -14.77 -15.84
C SER A 159 21.69 -13.66 -14.81
N GLY A 160 22.54 -13.83 -13.79
CA GLY A 160 22.83 -12.80 -12.80
C GLY A 160 23.39 -11.53 -13.44
N LEU A 161 24.34 -11.66 -14.36
CA LEU A 161 24.85 -10.53 -15.16
C LEU A 161 23.74 -9.86 -15.98
N GLY A 162 22.84 -10.64 -16.59
CA GLY A 162 21.72 -10.12 -17.38
C GLY A 162 20.63 -9.46 -16.54
N CYS A 163 20.45 -9.89 -15.29
CA CYS A 163 19.50 -9.28 -14.36
C CYS A 163 19.97 -7.90 -13.88
N GLU A 164 21.28 -7.69 -13.81
CA GLU A 164 21.89 -6.50 -13.21
C GLU A 164 22.56 -5.56 -14.22
N CYS A 165 22.56 -5.92 -15.51
CA CYS A 165 23.12 -5.08 -16.56
C CYS A 165 22.48 -3.68 -16.61
N ALA A 166 23.32 -2.66 -16.84
CA ALA A 166 22.92 -1.25 -16.86
C ALA A 166 22.62 -0.69 -18.26
N THR A 167 22.98 -1.42 -19.32
CA THR A 167 22.83 -0.95 -20.71
C THR A 167 22.09 -1.96 -21.58
N GLU A 168 21.33 -1.46 -22.57
CA GLU A 168 20.66 -2.30 -23.57
C GLU A 168 21.67 -3.20 -24.30
N GLN A 169 22.83 -2.65 -24.70
CA GLN A 169 23.86 -3.40 -25.41
C GLN A 169 24.42 -4.59 -24.60
N ALA A 170 24.57 -4.45 -23.27
CA ALA A 170 25.01 -5.55 -22.42
C ALA A 170 23.96 -6.66 -22.39
N LEU A 171 22.69 -6.25 -22.26
CA LEU A 171 21.56 -7.15 -22.17
C LEU A 171 21.36 -7.95 -23.46
N THR A 172 21.42 -7.29 -24.62
CA THR A 172 21.29 -7.95 -25.92
C THR A 172 22.41 -8.96 -26.16
N MET A 173 23.66 -8.62 -25.83
CA MET A 173 24.79 -9.56 -25.89
C MET A 173 24.57 -10.80 -25.01
N ILE A 174 24.12 -10.62 -23.77
CA ILE A 174 23.84 -11.75 -22.86
C ILE A 174 22.70 -12.62 -23.41
N ILE A 175 21.64 -12.01 -23.95
CA ILE A 175 20.55 -12.75 -24.59
C ILE A 175 21.04 -13.52 -25.82
N ASP A 176 21.92 -12.94 -26.65
CA ASP A 176 22.53 -13.63 -27.77
C ASP A 176 23.34 -14.86 -27.32
N TYR A 177 24.09 -14.75 -26.22
CA TYR A 177 24.74 -15.91 -25.60
C TYR A 177 23.74 -16.98 -25.17
N PHE A 178 22.65 -16.62 -24.48
CA PHE A 178 21.60 -17.58 -24.11
C PHE A 178 20.97 -18.25 -25.34
N ILE A 179 20.61 -17.48 -26.38
CA ILE A 179 19.99 -18.02 -27.60
C ILE A 179 20.94 -19.01 -28.28
N PHE A 180 22.22 -18.66 -28.39
CA PHE A 180 23.21 -19.53 -29.01
C PHE A 180 23.43 -20.83 -28.22
N LEU A 181 23.62 -20.72 -26.91
CA LEU A 181 23.90 -21.88 -26.06
C LEU A 181 22.70 -22.84 -26.03
N LEU A 182 21.48 -22.32 -25.85
CA LEU A 182 20.28 -23.15 -25.71
C LEU A 182 19.83 -23.80 -27.02
N ARG A 183 20.13 -23.22 -28.19
CA ARG A 183 19.89 -23.90 -29.48
C ARG A 183 20.79 -25.11 -29.72
N LYS A 184 21.97 -25.14 -29.09
CA LYS A 184 22.93 -26.25 -29.20
C LYS A 184 22.84 -27.28 -28.07
N GLU A 185 22.07 -26.96 -27.03
CA GLU A 185 21.92 -27.82 -25.86
C GLU A 185 20.87 -28.90 -26.09
N VAL A 186 21.13 -30.10 -25.56
CA VAL A 186 20.27 -31.28 -25.67
C VAL A 186 19.77 -31.75 -24.30
N SER A 187 20.50 -31.43 -23.23
CA SER A 187 20.14 -31.81 -21.87
C SER A 187 18.90 -31.06 -21.41
N GLN A 188 17.85 -31.80 -21.06
CA GLN A 188 16.59 -31.23 -20.60
C GLN A 188 16.74 -30.44 -19.30
N LYS A 189 17.61 -30.88 -18.38
CA LYS A 189 17.90 -30.17 -17.14
C LYS A 189 18.51 -28.79 -17.42
N VAL A 190 19.43 -28.72 -18.38
CA VAL A 190 20.12 -27.47 -18.75
C VAL A 190 19.19 -26.54 -19.54
N LEU A 191 18.39 -27.08 -20.47
CA LEU A 191 17.38 -26.33 -21.21
C LEU A 191 16.35 -25.70 -20.27
N ALA A 192 15.85 -26.47 -19.29
CA ALA A 192 14.91 -25.95 -18.31
C ALA A 192 15.52 -24.83 -17.45
N GLN A 193 16.78 -24.98 -17.01
CA GLN A 193 17.49 -23.91 -16.31
C GLN A 193 17.67 -22.67 -17.19
N GLY A 194 18.02 -22.85 -18.46
CA GLY A 194 18.17 -21.75 -19.42
C GLY A 194 16.88 -20.97 -19.62
N MET A 195 15.74 -21.66 -19.76
CA MET A 195 14.42 -21.01 -19.83
C MET A 195 14.10 -20.24 -18.55
N MET A 196 14.37 -20.83 -17.38
CA MET A 196 14.17 -20.15 -16.09
C MET A 196 15.05 -18.89 -15.97
N CYS A 197 16.31 -18.96 -16.44
CA CYS A 197 17.21 -17.81 -16.48
C CYS A 197 16.67 -16.69 -17.38
N LEU A 198 16.24 -17.03 -18.60
CA LEU A 198 15.62 -16.07 -19.52
C LEU A 198 14.36 -15.42 -18.91
N PHE A 199 13.52 -16.20 -18.24
CA PHE A 199 12.35 -15.69 -17.53
C PHE A 199 12.73 -14.66 -16.46
N ARG A 200 13.71 -14.95 -15.59
CA ARG A 200 14.20 -14.04 -14.54
C ARG A 200 14.75 -12.73 -15.11
N ILE A 201 15.54 -12.80 -16.20
CA ILE A 201 16.00 -11.60 -16.92
C ILE A 201 14.79 -10.79 -17.41
N GLY A 202 13.79 -11.47 -17.96
CA GLY A 202 12.54 -10.87 -18.39
C GLY A 202 11.78 -10.18 -17.25
N GLU A 203 11.75 -10.75 -16.04
CA GLU A 203 11.11 -10.11 -14.89
C GLU A 203 11.74 -8.76 -14.54
N ARG A 204 13.08 -8.69 -14.51
CA ARG A 204 13.82 -7.49 -14.08
C ARG A 204 14.09 -6.46 -15.18
N ARG A 205 14.40 -6.90 -16.40
CA ARG A 205 15.01 -6.06 -17.45
C ARG A 205 14.29 -6.09 -18.80
N LYS A 206 13.10 -6.71 -18.92
CA LYS A 206 12.32 -6.75 -20.18
C LYS A 206 12.10 -5.37 -20.83
N HIS A 207 11.97 -4.30 -20.05
CA HIS A 207 11.72 -2.96 -20.59
C HIS A 207 12.87 -2.47 -21.49
N MET A 208 14.12 -2.82 -21.17
CA MET A 208 15.32 -2.46 -21.94
C MET A 208 15.54 -3.33 -23.18
N LEU A 209 14.82 -4.45 -23.34
CA LEU A 209 15.01 -5.32 -24.49
C LEU A 209 14.27 -4.80 -25.73
N PRO A 210 14.93 -4.70 -26.89
CA PRO A 210 14.25 -4.42 -28.15
C PRO A 210 13.17 -5.46 -28.47
N ILE A 211 12.17 -5.05 -29.24
CA ILE A 211 11.05 -5.93 -29.64
C ILE A 211 11.55 -7.17 -30.39
N SER A 212 12.54 -7.01 -31.28
CA SER A 212 13.15 -8.12 -32.01
C SER A 212 13.72 -9.21 -31.10
N TYR A 213 14.44 -8.82 -30.05
CA TYR A 213 15.00 -9.75 -29.06
C TYR A 213 13.89 -10.41 -28.22
N LYS A 214 12.84 -9.67 -27.83
CA LYS A 214 11.67 -10.25 -27.16
C LYS A 214 11.02 -11.34 -28.02
N THR A 215 10.83 -11.09 -29.30
CA THR A 215 10.32 -12.05 -30.28
C THR A 215 11.23 -13.27 -30.40
N GLN A 216 12.55 -13.08 -30.51
CA GLN A 216 13.51 -14.18 -30.61
C GLN A 216 13.49 -15.09 -29.38
N VAL A 217 13.46 -14.51 -28.17
CA VAL A 217 13.38 -15.25 -26.91
C VAL A 217 12.06 -16.03 -26.82
N ALA A 218 10.93 -15.40 -27.17
CA ALA A 218 9.63 -16.08 -27.20
C ALA A 218 9.58 -17.19 -28.26
N HIS A 219 10.25 -17.02 -29.40
CA HIS A 219 10.34 -18.05 -30.43
C HIS A 219 11.21 -19.23 -30.00
N LEU A 220 12.35 -18.97 -29.35
CA LEU A 220 13.19 -20.01 -28.77
C LEU A 220 12.39 -20.85 -27.75
N ALA A 221 11.65 -20.20 -26.84
CA ALA A 221 10.81 -20.91 -25.89
C ALA A 221 9.72 -21.76 -26.58
N LYS A 222 9.12 -21.27 -27.67
CA LYS A 222 8.17 -22.04 -28.49
C LYS A 222 8.77 -23.32 -29.08
N GLU A 223 10.04 -23.31 -29.45
CA GLU A 223 10.75 -24.53 -29.91
C GLU A 223 10.88 -25.54 -28.76
N GLN A 224 11.18 -25.05 -27.55
CA GLN A 224 11.36 -25.86 -26.35
C GLN A 224 10.07 -26.49 -25.80
N LEU A 225 8.88 -26.06 -26.24
CA LEU A 225 7.62 -26.72 -25.90
C LEU A 225 7.57 -28.19 -26.35
N ARG A 226 8.30 -28.56 -27.42
CA ARG A 226 8.38 -29.96 -27.91
C ARG A 226 9.28 -30.86 -27.07
N SER A 227 9.91 -30.33 -26.03
CA SER A 227 10.71 -31.09 -25.08
C SER A 227 9.93 -32.29 -24.51
N GLY A 228 10.62 -33.41 -24.27
CA GLY A 228 10.08 -34.55 -23.52
C GLY A 228 10.05 -34.36 -21.99
N SER A 229 10.63 -33.26 -21.49
CA SER A 229 10.61 -32.90 -20.07
C SER A 229 9.54 -31.85 -19.76
N ALA A 230 8.67 -32.19 -18.82
CA ALA A 230 7.65 -31.28 -18.26
C ALA A 230 8.27 -30.00 -17.68
N HIS A 231 9.45 -30.06 -17.05
CA HIS A 231 10.08 -28.88 -16.45
C HIS A 231 10.53 -27.87 -17.52
N THR A 232 11.15 -28.35 -18.61
CA THR A 232 11.50 -27.51 -19.77
C THR A 232 10.25 -26.90 -20.40
N GLN A 233 9.19 -27.69 -20.58
CA GLN A 233 7.91 -27.21 -21.13
C GLN A 233 7.32 -26.09 -20.27
N LYS A 234 7.26 -26.27 -18.95
CA LYS A 234 6.74 -25.28 -18.02
C LYS A 234 7.52 -23.97 -18.07
N ASN A 235 8.85 -24.06 -18.01
CA ASN A 235 9.70 -22.86 -18.04
C ASN A 235 9.63 -22.16 -19.41
N ALA A 236 9.49 -22.92 -20.51
CA ALA A 236 9.24 -22.35 -21.82
C ALA A 236 7.90 -21.59 -21.88
N MET A 237 6.84 -22.11 -21.25
CA MET A 237 5.55 -21.41 -21.15
C MET A 237 5.65 -20.11 -20.35
N LEU A 238 6.42 -20.09 -19.25
CA LEU A 238 6.71 -18.87 -18.48
C LEU A 238 7.40 -17.81 -19.37
N VAL A 239 8.40 -18.23 -20.14
CA VAL A 239 9.12 -17.34 -21.08
C VAL A 239 8.17 -16.81 -22.16
N ILE A 240 7.33 -17.65 -22.77
CA ILE A 240 6.33 -17.20 -23.76
C ILE A 240 5.38 -16.19 -23.13
N GLY A 241 4.79 -16.52 -21.97
CA GLY A 241 3.90 -15.64 -21.22
C GLY A 241 4.54 -14.30 -20.88
N ARG A 242 5.86 -14.26 -20.63
CA ARG A 242 6.59 -13.03 -20.31
C ARG A 242 7.02 -12.23 -21.54
N PHE A 243 7.55 -12.86 -22.58
CA PHE A 243 8.22 -12.18 -23.69
C PHE A 243 7.35 -11.94 -24.91
N ALA A 244 6.35 -12.81 -25.17
CA ALA A 244 5.50 -12.68 -26.36
C ALA A 244 4.85 -11.30 -26.43
N THR A 245 4.84 -10.68 -27.60
CA THR A 245 4.05 -9.47 -27.85
C THR A 245 2.56 -9.81 -27.94
N LYS A 246 1.69 -8.80 -27.83
CA LYS A 246 0.24 -8.98 -27.94
C LYS A 246 -0.16 -9.70 -29.24
N MET A 247 0.35 -9.21 -30.38
CA MET A 247 0.04 -9.75 -31.71
C MET A 247 0.55 -11.18 -31.90
N GLU A 248 1.73 -11.50 -31.38
CA GLU A 248 2.27 -12.87 -31.46
C GLU A 248 1.52 -13.82 -30.53
N GLY A 249 1.11 -13.33 -29.35
CA GLY A 249 0.22 -14.04 -28.43
C GLY A 249 -0.98 -14.59 -29.19
N GLU A 250 -1.71 -13.69 -29.84
CA GLU A 250 -2.90 -13.99 -30.64
C GLU A 250 -2.62 -14.91 -31.84
N ARG A 251 -1.57 -14.62 -32.64
CA ARG A 251 -1.32 -15.33 -33.90
C ARG A 251 -0.60 -16.67 -33.75
N HIS A 252 0.24 -16.83 -32.74
CA HIS A 252 1.24 -17.91 -32.71
C HIS A 252 1.24 -18.74 -31.44
N TYR A 253 0.88 -18.16 -30.30
CA TYR A 253 1.10 -18.81 -29.01
C TYR A 253 -0.17 -19.34 -28.37
N VAL A 254 -1.30 -18.64 -28.45
CA VAL A 254 -2.56 -19.04 -27.81
C VAL A 254 -2.95 -20.48 -28.17
N TRP A 255 -3.03 -20.82 -29.46
CA TRP A 255 -3.40 -22.18 -29.88
C TRP A 255 -2.37 -23.25 -29.50
N LYS A 256 -1.08 -22.87 -29.49
CA LYS A 256 -0.01 -23.78 -29.08
C LYS A 256 -0.05 -24.06 -27.59
N LEU A 257 -0.25 -23.04 -26.76
CA LEU A 257 -0.39 -23.20 -25.31
C LEU A 257 -1.66 -23.97 -24.99
N ALA A 258 -2.77 -23.65 -25.67
CA ALA A 258 -4.03 -24.36 -25.51
C ALA A 258 -3.86 -25.87 -25.75
N PHE A 259 -3.06 -26.31 -26.73
CA PHE A 259 -2.79 -27.75 -26.94
C PHE A 259 -2.28 -28.46 -25.67
N TYR A 260 -1.51 -27.80 -24.81
CA TYR A 260 -0.96 -28.39 -23.59
C TYR A 260 -1.93 -28.43 -22.40
N ILE A 261 -3.14 -27.86 -22.53
CA ILE A 261 -4.21 -28.05 -21.54
C ILE A 261 -4.59 -29.54 -21.42
N ASP A 262 -4.40 -30.34 -22.48
CA ASP A 262 -4.73 -31.78 -22.47
C ASP A 262 -3.49 -32.65 -22.18
N SER A 263 -2.41 -32.06 -21.64
CA SER A 263 -1.20 -32.79 -21.28
C SER A 263 -1.48 -33.88 -20.23
N GLN A 264 -0.78 -35.01 -20.32
CA GLN A 264 -0.83 -36.05 -19.28
C GLN A 264 -0.30 -35.56 -17.93
N ASP A 265 0.69 -34.65 -17.96
CA ASP A 265 1.28 -34.06 -16.75
C ASP A 265 0.43 -32.88 -16.24
N SER A 266 -0.06 -32.98 -15.00
CA SER A 266 -0.92 -31.97 -14.37
C SER A 266 -0.24 -30.62 -14.20
N SER A 267 1.06 -30.60 -13.93
CA SER A 267 1.82 -29.36 -13.79
C SER A 267 1.97 -28.64 -15.13
N VAL A 268 2.06 -29.38 -16.24
CA VAL A 268 2.06 -28.82 -17.60
C VAL A 268 0.69 -28.26 -17.95
N ARG A 269 -0.40 -28.95 -17.60
CA ARG A 269 -1.78 -28.44 -17.80
C ARG A 269 -2.00 -27.12 -17.07
N ALA A 270 -1.66 -27.07 -15.76
CA ALA A 270 -1.77 -25.86 -14.95
C ALA A 270 -0.93 -24.71 -15.55
N GLN A 271 0.32 -24.99 -15.94
CA GLN A 271 1.20 -23.97 -16.51
C GLN A 271 0.73 -23.48 -17.88
N ALA A 272 0.09 -24.33 -18.68
CA ALA A 272 -0.49 -23.94 -19.97
C ALA A 272 -1.66 -22.96 -19.78
N LEU A 273 -2.55 -23.24 -18.82
CA LEU A 273 -3.64 -22.33 -18.43
C LEU A 273 -3.09 -21.00 -17.88
N HIS A 274 -2.09 -21.07 -16.99
CA HIS A 274 -1.43 -19.89 -16.44
C HIS A 274 -0.78 -19.01 -17.52
N ALA A 275 -0.14 -19.63 -18.51
CA ALA A 275 0.47 -18.89 -19.62
C ALA A 275 -0.58 -18.21 -20.52
N LEU A 276 -1.74 -18.84 -20.73
CA LEU A 276 -2.87 -18.23 -21.44
C LEU A 276 -3.42 -17.03 -20.66
N LEU A 277 -3.62 -17.18 -19.35
CA LEU A 277 -4.02 -16.09 -18.46
C LEU A 277 -3.05 -14.91 -18.54
N THR A 278 -1.74 -15.18 -18.42
CA THR A 278 -0.69 -14.17 -18.52
C THR A 278 -0.73 -13.44 -19.87
N LEU A 279 -0.97 -14.14 -20.99
CA LEU A 279 -1.13 -13.50 -22.29
C LEU A 279 -2.38 -12.61 -22.34
N GLY A 280 -3.49 -13.07 -21.76
CA GLY A 280 -4.76 -12.36 -21.69
C GLY A 280 -4.70 -11.08 -20.86
N GLU A 281 -4.10 -11.16 -19.66
CA GLU A 281 -3.85 -10.02 -18.75
C GLU A 281 -2.96 -8.96 -19.40
N ARG A 282 -1.98 -9.40 -20.20
CA ARG A 282 -1.11 -8.53 -20.99
C ARG A 282 -1.76 -7.99 -22.26
N GLY A 283 -3.05 -8.27 -22.48
CA GLY A 283 -3.88 -7.68 -23.51
C GLY A 283 -4.11 -8.52 -24.77
N SER A 284 -3.53 -9.72 -24.88
CA SER A 284 -3.79 -10.62 -26.01
C SER A 284 -5.26 -11.04 -26.01
N GLN A 285 -5.92 -11.03 -27.17
CA GLN A 285 -7.28 -11.54 -27.30
C GLN A 285 -7.30 -13.07 -27.24
N LEU A 286 -7.84 -13.62 -26.15
CA LEU A 286 -8.06 -15.06 -26.04
C LEU A 286 -9.39 -15.42 -26.74
N PRO A 287 -9.43 -16.40 -27.65
CA PRO A 287 -10.63 -16.71 -28.41
C PRO A 287 -11.68 -17.43 -27.56
N ALA A 288 -12.95 -17.10 -27.80
CA ALA A 288 -14.11 -17.62 -27.07
C ALA A 288 -14.19 -19.17 -27.03
N VAL A 289 -13.71 -19.83 -28.09
CA VAL A 289 -13.66 -21.30 -28.20
C VAL A 289 -12.84 -22.01 -27.10
N LEU A 290 -11.94 -21.30 -26.42
CA LEU A 290 -11.20 -21.85 -25.28
C LEU A 290 -12.10 -22.10 -24.07
N TYR A 291 -13.27 -21.45 -24.01
CA TYR A 291 -14.19 -21.53 -22.87
C TYR A 291 -14.57 -22.98 -22.54
N LYS A 292 -14.96 -23.78 -23.54
CA LYS A 292 -15.36 -25.19 -23.33
C LYS A 292 -14.21 -26.00 -22.72
N ARG A 293 -12.98 -25.81 -23.20
CA ARG A 293 -11.80 -26.50 -22.69
C ARG A 293 -11.42 -26.04 -21.28
N ALA A 294 -11.57 -24.75 -20.99
CA ALA A 294 -11.36 -24.23 -19.64
C ALA A 294 -12.39 -24.83 -18.65
N VAL A 295 -13.65 -24.94 -19.05
CA VAL A 295 -14.70 -25.59 -18.24
C VAL A 295 -14.43 -27.08 -18.02
N GLU A 296 -13.93 -27.80 -19.03
CA GLU A 296 -13.50 -29.20 -18.88
C GLU A 296 -12.33 -29.32 -17.88
N ALA A 297 -11.35 -28.41 -17.95
CA ALA A 297 -10.21 -28.36 -17.03
C ALA A 297 -10.57 -28.00 -15.58
N MET A 298 -11.76 -27.42 -15.32
CA MET A 298 -12.25 -27.23 -13.94
C MET A 298 -12.61 -28.54 -13.24
N LYS A 299 -12.74 -29.65 -13.99
CA LYS A 299 -13.04 -30.98 -13.44
C LYS A 299 -11.78 -31.84 -13.23
N ASP A 300 -10.61 -31.23 -13.32
CA ASP A 300 -9.33 -31.93 -13.15
C ASP A 300 -9.14 -32.44 -11.72
N ASP A 301 -8.47 -33.58 -11.56
CA ASP A 301 -8.19 -34.14 -10.23
C ASP A 301 -7.28 -33.22 -9.39
N TYR A 302 -6.44 -32.41 -10.04
CA TYR A 302 -5.44 -31.57 -9.38
C TYR A 302 -5.94 -30.14 -9.14
N GLU A 303 -5.82 -29.69 -7.90
CA GLU A 303 -6.21 -28.32 -7.48
C GLU A 303 -5.56 -27.22 -8.32
N CYS A 304 -4.26 -27.33 -8.61
CA CYS A 304 -3.53 -26.31 -9.35
C CYS A 304 -4.07 -26.12 -10.78
N VAL A 305 -4.58 -27.19 -11.41
CA VAL A 305 -5.20 -27.09 -12.74
C VAL A 305 -6.57 -26.44 -12.63
N ARG A 306 -7.40 -26.89 -11.69
CA ARG A 306 -8.75 -26.35 -11.47
C ARG A 306 -8.72 -24.86 -11.13
N LYS A 307 -7.75 -24.42 -10.32
CA LYS A 307 -7.53 -23.01 -9.95
C LYS A 307 -7.31 -22.12 -11.17
N GLU A 308 -6.34 -22.47 -12.03
CA GLU A 308 -6.05 -21.70 -13.24
C GLU A 308 -7.20 -21.80 -14.26
N ALA A 309 -7.88 -22.95 -14.34
CA ALA A 309 -9.04 -23.15 -15.20
C ALA A 309 -10.20 -22.23 -14.79
N LEU A 310 -10.49 -22.13 -13.49
CA LEU A 310 -11.52 -21.23 -12.95
C LEU A 310 -11.22 -19.76 -13.28
N GLN A 311 -9.97 -19.33 -13.13
CA GLN A 311 -9.55 -17.97 -13.52
C GLN A 311 -9.74 -17.73 -15.02
N LEU A 312 -9.43 -18.73 -15.86
CA LEU A 312 -9.58 -18.61 -17.31
C LEU A 312 -11.05 -18.55 -17.72
N VAL A 313 -11.93 -19.33 -17.09
CA VAL A 313 -13.39 -19.25 -17.27
C VAL A 313 -13.90 -17.87 -16.91
N PHE A 314 -13.49 -17.32 -15.76
CA PHE A 314 -13.84 -15.96 -15.36
C PHE A 314 -13.36 -14.90 -16.36
N MET A 315 -12.10 -14.99 -16.82
CA MET A 315 -11.54 -14.04 -17.78
C MET A 315 -12.28 -14.06 -19.11
N LEU A 316 -12.56 -15.27 -19.64
CA LEU A 316 -13.27 -15.44 -20.91
C LEU A 316 -14.71 -14.93 -20.81
N GLY A 317 -15.41 -15.24 -19.72
CA GLY A 317 -16.79 -14.77 -19.48
C GLY A 317 -16.90 -13.24 -19.45
N ASN A 318 -15.97 -12.55 -18.78
CA ASN A 318 -15.96 -11.08 -18.75
C ASN A 318 -15.48 -10.44 -20.05
N ARG A 319 -14.68 -11.15 -20.86
CA ARG A 319 -14.14 -10.63 -22.11
C ARG A 319 -15.08 -10.80 -23.30
N HIS A 320 -15.91 -11.83 -23.26
CA HIS A 320 -16.88 -12.16 -24.29
C HIS A 320 -18.31 -12.25 -23.71
N PRO A 321 -18.81 -11.22 -23.01
CA PRO A 321 -20.03 -11.34 -22.22
C PRO A 321 -21.26 -11.72 -23.05
N ASP A 322 -21.39 -11.15 -24.25
CA ASP A 322 -22.53 -11.38 -25.15
C ASP A 322 -22.32 -12.54 -26.13
N TYR A 323 -21.18 -13.25 -26.03
CA TYR A 323 -20.95 -14.41 -26.90
C TYR A 323 -21.91 -15.53 -26.54
N ILE A 324 -22.73 -15.96 -27.51
CA ILE A 324 -23.71 -17.02 -27.32
C ILE A 324 -23.02 -18.38 -27.50
N LEU A 325 -23.15 -19.24 -26.48
CA LEU A 325 -22.62 -20.60 -26.56
C LEU A 325 -23.52 -21.49 -27.45
N PRO A 326 -22.94 -22.26 -28.38
CA PRO A 326 -23.71 -23.20 -29.19
C PRO A 326 -24.27 -24.32 -28.30
N SER A 327 -25.59 -24.52 -28.36
CA SER A 327 -26.30 -25.58 -27.63
C SER A 327 -26.38 -26.86 -28.47
N ASP A 328 -25.94 -27.99 -27.92
CA ASP A 328 -25.98 -29.30 -28.62
C ASP A 328 -27.40 -29.92 -28.61
N ARG A 329 -28.33 -29.49 -27.73
CA ARG A 329 -29.62 -30.19 -27.51
C ARG A 329 -30.72 -29.28 -26.98
N GLN A 330 -31.47 -28.58 -27.84
CA GLN A 330 -32.75 -27.89 -27.52
C GLN A 330 -32.80 -27.02 -26.23
N GLN A 331 -31.67 -26.78 -25.58
CA GLN A 331 -31.50 -25.92 -24.43
C GLN A 331 -31.18 -24.52 -24.95
N GLU A 332 -31.80 -23.52 -24.35
CA GLU A 332 -31.71 -22.11 -24.76
C GLU A 332 -30.27 -21.64 -24.97
N GLU A 333 -30.12 -20.72 -25.92
CA GLU A 333 -28.88 -19.99 -26.19
C GLU A 333 -28.44 -19.20 -24.94
N LEU A 334 -27.32 -19.60 -24.34
CA LEU A 334 -26.81 -18.98 -23.12
C LEU A 334 -25.63 -18.05 -23.43
N ARG A 335 -25.66 -16.83 -22.87
CA ARG A 335 -24.54 -15.90 -22.92
C ARG A 335 -23.35 -16.45 -22.15
N MET A 336 -22.13 -16.27 -22.66
CA MET A 336 -20.93 -16.81 -22.04
C MET A 336 -20.72 -16.26 -20.62
N ILE A 337 -21.06 -14.99 -20.34
CA ILE A 337 -20.96 -14.46 -18.97
C ILE A 337 -21.87 -15.22 -17.99
N ASP A 338 -23.09 -15.59 -18.40
CA ASP A 338 -24.06 -16.29 -17.55
C ASP A 338 -23.65 -17.76 -17.33
N ALA A 339 -23.14 -18.38 -18.39
CA ALA A 339 -22.54 -19.71 -18.31
C ALA A 339 -21.31 -19.73 -17.39
N ALA A 340 -20.41 -18.74 -17.55
CA ALA A 340 -19.20 -18.60 -16.76
C ALA A 340 -19.57 -18.35 -15.29
N PHE A 341 -20.55 -17.48 -15.04
CA PHE A 341 -21.03 -17.16 -13.71
C PHE A 341 -21.56 -18.41 -13.01
N SER A 342 -22.34 -19.23 -13.70
CA SER A 342 -22.84 -20.51 -13.17
C SER A 342 -21.70 -21.46 -12.81
N LYS A 343 -20.62 -21.51 -13.62
CA LYS A 343 -19.44 -22.33 -13.33
C LYS A 343 -18.62 -21.82 -12.14
N VAL A 344 -18.51 -20.49 -11.99
CA VAL A 344 -17.88 -19.89 -10.81
C VAL A 344 -18.74 -20.14 -9.56
N CYS A 345 -20.07 -20.09 -9.66
CA CYS A 345 -20.98 -20.47 -8.58
C CYS A 345 -20.80 -21.93 -8.15
N GLU A 346 -20.74 -22.88 -9.09
CA GLU A 346 -20.47 -24.30 -8.81
C GLU A 346 -19.13 -24.50 -8.06
N ALA A 347 -18.12 -23.68 -8.37
CA ALA A 347 -16.80 -23.75 -7.74
C ALA A 347 -16.76 -23.28 -6.27
N LEU A 348 -17.83 -22.66 -5.74
CA LEU A 348 -17.96 -22.42 -4.29
C LEU A 348 -18.19 -23.69 -3.47
N CYS A 349 -18.57 -24.80 -4.13
CA CYS A 349 -18.74 -26.10 -3.49
C CYS A 349 -17.53 -27.02 -3.72
N ASP A 350 -16.39 -26.45 -4.12
CA ASP A 350 -15.17 -27.21 -4.38
C ASP A 350 -14.55 -27.76 -3.09
N LEU A 351 -13.91 -28.94 -3.17
CA LEU A 351 -13.23 -29.57 -2.05
C LEU A 351 -12.07 -28.74 -1.49
N SER A 352 -11.42 -27.93 -2.34
CA SER A 352 -10.31 -27.08 -1.93
C SER A 352 -10.79 -25.72 -1.45
N LEU A 353 -10.40 -25.35 -0.23
CA LEU A 353 -10.59 -24.02 0.34
C LEU A 353 -10.08 -22.93 -0.61
N GLN A 354 -8.89 -23.10 -1.21
CA GLN A 354 -8.31 -22.07 -2.08
C GLN A 354 -9.20 -21.78 -3.30
N ILE A 355 -9.83 -22.80 -3.86
CA ILE A 355 -10.74 -22.66 -5.00
C ILE A 355 -12.05 -22.04 -4.55
N ARG A 356 -12.60 -22.41 -3.40
CA ARG A 356 -13.80 -21.77 -2.83
C ARG A 356 -13.61 -20.28 -2.59
N VAL A 357 -12.49 -19.89 -1.98
CA VAL A 357 -12.14 -18.48 -1.76
C VAL A 357 -12.01 -17.75 -3.09
N LEU A 358 -11.27 -18.32 -4.04
CA LEU A 358 -11.10 -17.73 -5.36
C LEU A 358 -12.45 -17.58 -6.09
N ALA A 359 -13.29 -18.61 -6.09
CA ALA A 359 -14.62 -18.58 -6.70
C ALA A 359 -15.47 -17.45 -6.09
N ALA A 360 -15.50 -17.36 -4.76
CA ALA A 360 -16.17 -16.28 -4.04
C ALA A 360 -15.64 -14.92 -4.48
N GLU A 361 -14.32 -14.70 -4.53
CA GLU A 361 -13.71 -13.43 -4.95
C GLU A 361 -14.04 -13.05 -6.41
N LEU A 362 -14.05 -14.04 -7.31
CA LEU A 362 -14.30 -13.86 -8.74
C LEU A 362 -15.77 -13.46 -9.00
N LEU A 363 -16.74 -14.03 -8.28
CA LEU A 363 -18.16 -13.65 -8.42
C LEU A 363 -18.38 -12.14 -8.35
N GLY A 364 -17.70 -11.46 -7.42
CA GLY A 364 -17.80 -10.02 -7.23
C GLY A 364 -17.30 -9.18 -8.41
N GLY A 365 -16.53 -9.78 -9.34
CA GLY A 365 -16.05 -9.15 -10.57
C GLY A 365 -16.97 -9.34 -11.77
N MET A 366 -17.99 -10.19 -11.69
CA MET A 366 -18.85 -10.58 -12.83
C MET A 366 -20.09 -9.70 -12.96
N THR A 367 -19.91 -8.38 -13.05
CA THR A 367 -21.01 -7.40 -12.99
C THR A 367 -21.96 -7.39 -14.20
N ALA A 368 -21.59 -8.05 -15.30
CA ALA A 368 -22.38 -8.12 -16.55
C ALA A 368 -23.37 -9.30 -16.61
N VAL A 369 -23.40 -10.16 -15.59
CA VAL A 369 -24.30 -11.32 -15.49
C VAL A 369 -25.79 -10.93 -15.58
N SER A 370 -26.64 -11.77 -16.12
CA SER A 370 -28.08 -11.55 -16.16
C SER A 370 -28.69 -11.44 -14.75
N ARG A 371 -29.79 -10.68 -14.62
CA ARG A 371 -30.45 -10.42 -13.33
C ARG A 371 -30.94 -11.72 -12.69
N GLU A 372 -31.45 -12.63 -13.52
CA GLU A 372 -32.03 -13.92 -13.14
C GLU A 372 -30.99 -14.80 -12.45
N PHE A 373 -29.79 -14.93 -13.04
CA PHE A 373 -28.68 -15.70 -12.47
C PHE A 373 -28.17 -15.08 -11.17
N LEU A 374 -28.05 -13.75 -11.13
CA LEU A 374 -27.58 -13.05 -9.93
C LEU A 374 -28.54 -13.25 -8.75
N HIS A 375 -29.84 -12.99 -8.92
CA HIS A 375 -30.80 -13.13 -7.83
C HIS A 375 -30.96 -14.58 -7.37
N GLN A 376 -30.73 -15.57 -8.24
CA GLN A 376 -30.73 -16.98 -7.84
C GLN A 376 -29.62 -17.36 -6.86
N THR A 377 -28.50 -16.63 -6.83
CA THR A 377 -27.44 -16.86 -5.82
C THR A 377 -27.91 -16.65 -4.38
N LEU A 378 -29.03 -15.94 -4.20
CA LEU A 378 -29.70 -15.69 -2.93
C LEU A 378 -30.97 -16.54 -2.73
N ASP A 379 -31.30 -17.45 -3.66
CA ASP A 379 -32.47 -18.31 -3.55
C ASP A 379 -32.14 -19.59 -2.76
N LYS A 380 -32.83 -19.83 -1.63
CA LYS A 380 -32.67 -21.05 -0.81
C LYS A 380 -33.41 -22.28 -1.37
N LYS A 381 -34.25 -22.16 -2.41
CA LYS A 381 -35.20 -23.20 -2.88
C LYS A 381 -34.56 -24.53 -3.30
N LEU A 382 -33.41 -24.54 -3.99
CA LEU A 382 -32.76 -25.77 -4.44
C LEU A 382 -32.05 -26.53 -3.29
N MET A 383 -31.69 -25.83 -2.21
CA MET A 383 -30.97 -26.43 -1.07
C MET A 383 -31.90 -27.08 -0.04
N SER A 384 -33.18 -26.69 0.03
CA SER A 384 -34.15 -27.19 1.01
C SER A 384 -35.15 -28.23 0.46
N ASN A 385 -34.69 -29.15 -0.40
CA ASN A 385 -35.51 -30.20 -1.04
C ASN A 385 -36.69 -29.68 -1.92
N LEU A 386 -36.54 -28.54 -2.61
CA LEU A 386 -37.63 -27.85 -3.34
C LEU A 386 -38.84 -27.47 -2.45
N ARG A 387 -38.68 -27.51 -1.12
CA ARG A 387 -39.70 -27.09 -0.17
C ARG A 387 -39.40 -25.68 0.28
N ARG A 388 -40.31 -24.76 0.00
CA ARG A 388 -40.17 -23.36 0.42
C ARG A 388 -40.35 -23.27 1.94
N LYS A 389 -39.28 -22.93 2.66
CA LYS A 389 -39.36 -22.45 4.04
C LYS A 389 -39.09 -20.96 4.04
N ARG A 390 -40.05 -20.16 4.51
CA ARG A 390 -39.88 -18.70 4.60
C ARG A 390 -38.84 -18.38 5.67
N THR A 391 -37.94 -17.45 5.37
CA THR A 391 -36.96 -16.98 6.38
C THR A 391 -37.67 -16.15 7.46
N ALA A 392 -37.01 -15.94 8.60
CA ALA A 392 -37.53 -15.03 9.62
C ALA A 392 -37.74 -13.61 9.05
N HIS A 393 -36.81 -13.12 8.25
CA HIS A 393 -36.87 -11.82 7.57
C HIS A 393 -37.99 -11.69 6.55
N GLU A 394 -38.21 -12.69 5.69
CA GLU A 394 -39.34 -12.66 4.74
C GLU A 394 -40.70 -12.57 5.45
N ARG A 395 -40.80 -13.20 6.63
CA ARG A 395 -41.97 -13.12 7.49
C ARG A 395 -42.08 -11.75 8.15
N GLY A 396 -40.98 -11.22 8.70
CA GLY A 396 -40.90 -9.87 9.26
C GLY A 396 -41.32 -8.81 8.24
N ALA A 397 -40.74 -8.84 7.04
CA ALA A 397 -41.08 -7.96 5.93
C ALA A 397 -42.57 -8.02 5.56
N ARG A 398 -43.19 -9.20 5.57
CA ARG A 398 -44.63 -9.34 5.31
C ARG A 398 -45.51 -8.85 6.44
N LEU A 399 -45.15 -9.13 7.69
CA LEU A 399 -45.88 -8.63 8.86
C LEU A 399 -45.89 -7.10 8.86
N VAL A 400 -44.74 -6.49 8.55
CA VAL A 400 -44.63 -5.04 8.36
C VAL A 400 -45.45 -4.56 7.17
N ALA A 401 -45.39 -5.24 6.01
CA ALA A 401 -46.14 -4.84 4.82
C ALA A 401 -47.65 -5.04 4.92
N SER A 402 -48.13 -6.06 5.65
CA SER A 402 -49.56 -6.33 5.84
C SER A 402 -50.18 -5.52 6.98
N GLY A 403 -49.36 -4.99 7.91
CA GLY A 403 -49.84 -4.34 9.12
C GLY A 403 -50.55 -5.28 10.09
N GLU A 404 -50.50 -6.60 9.84
CA GLU A 404 -51.14 -7.60 10.68
C GLU A 404 -50.26 -7.94 11.88
N TRP A 405 -50.83 -7.88 13.07
CA TRP A 405 -50.13 -8.27 14.29
C TRP A 405 -50.00 -9.79 14.33
N SER A 406 -48.79 -10.29 14.63
CA SER A 406 -48.55 -11.72 14.84
C SER A 406 -49.28 -12.17 16.11
N SER A 407 -50.47 -12.78 15.97
CA SER A 407 -51.09 -13.46 17.10
C SER A 407 -50.30 -14.74 17.35
N GLY A 408 -49.66 -14.85 18.52
CA GLY A 408 -48.69 -15.91 18.88
C GLY A 408 -49.19 -17.37 18.85
N LYS A 409 -50.31 -17.68 18.19
CA LYS A 409 -50.83 -19.03 17.94
C LYS A 409 -50.29 -19.69 16.66
N ARG A 410 -49.28 -19.13 15.99
CA ARG A 410 -48.81 -19.60 14.67
C ARG A 410 -47.45 -20.30 14.66
N TRP A 411 -47.16 -21.17 15.63
CA TRP A 411 -45.98 -22.07 15.59
C TRP A 411 -45.96 -22.97 14.33
N ALA A 412 -47.11 -23.18 13.67
CA ALA A 412 -47.22 -23.96 12.44
C ALA A 412 -46.86 -23.19 11.15
N ASP A 413 -46.67 -21.87 11.18
CA ASP A 413 -46.29 -21.08 9.99
C ASP A 413 -44.84 -21.34 9.54
N ASP A 414 -44.03 -22.00 10.37
CA ASP A 414 -42.68 -22.49 10.05
C ASP A 414 -42.67 -23.79 9.22
N ALA A 415 -43.81 -24.47 9.09
CA ALA A 415 -43.91 -25.69 8.31
C ALA A 415 -43.68 -25.39 6.82
N PRO A 416 -42.89 -26.19 6.07
CA PRO A 416 -42.73 -25.99 4.64
C PRO A 416 -44.08 -26.22 3.94
N GLN A 417 -44.71 -25.15 3.43
CA GLN A 417 -46.09 -25.17 2.94
C GLN A 417 -46.21 -25.58 1.46
N GLU A 418 -45.28 -25.16 0.61
CA GLU A 418 -45.39 -25.34 -0.85
C GLU A 418 -44.33 -26.33 -1.36
N HIS A 419 -44.77 -27.42 -1.96
CA HIS A 419 -43.93 -28.28 -2.81
C HIS A 419 -43.86 -27.61 -4.19
N LEU A 420 -42.69 -27.10 -4.57
CA LEU A 420 -42.51 -26.48 -5.89
C LEU A 420 -42.42 -27.58 -6.96
N ASP A 421 -43.05 -27.34 -8.11
CA ASP A 421 -42.83 -28.18 -9.29
C ASP A 421 -41.39 -28.01 -9.76
N ALA A 422 -40.64 -29.12 -9.87
CA ALA A 422 -39.25 -29.11 -10.34
C ALA A 422 -39.10 -28.48 -11.74
N GLN A 423 -40.17 -28.47 -12.54
CA GLN A 423 -40.19 -27.83 -13.87
C GLN A 423 -40.30 -26.30 -13.81
N SER A 424 -40.80 -25.74 -12.70
CA SER A 424 -40.90 -24.28 -12.49
C SER A 424 -39.56 -23.63 -12.12
N ILE A 425 -38.59 -24.44 -11.68
CA ILE A 425 -37.21 -24.01 -11.47
C ILE A 425 -36.54 -24.04 -12.84
N SER A 426 -36.12 -22.88 -13.34
CA SER A 426 -35.34 -22.83 -14.59
C SER A 426 -34.07 -23.67 -14.41
N ILE A 427 -34.07 -24.86 -15.03
CA ILE A 427 -32.98 -25.85 -15.01
C ILE A 427 -31.65 -25.19 -15.46
N ILE A 428 -31.74 -24.15 -16.30
CA ILE A 428 -30.61 -23.41 -16.87
C ILE A 428 -29.72 -22.77 -15.78
N ALA A 429 -30.28 -22.43 -14.63
CA ALA A 429 -29.58 -21.68 -13.59
C ALA A 429 -29.36 -22.47 -12.28
N SER A 430 -29.60 -23.79 -12.31
CA SER A 430 -29.40 -24.70 -11.16
C SER A 430 -28.01 -24.56 -10.51
N GLY A 431 -26.95 -24.39 -11.31
CA GLY A 431 -25.57 -24.22 -10.81
C GLY A 431 -25.31 -22.91 -10.06
N ALA A 432 -26.14 -21.87 -10.26
CA ALA A 432 -26.01 -20.59 -9.56
C ALA A 432 -26.85 -20.50 -8.28
N CYS A 433 -27.78 -21.43 -8.07
CA CYS A 433 -28.76 -21.30 -6.99
C CYS A 433 -28.11 -21.43 -5.62
N GLY A 434 -28.36 -20.45 -4.74
CA GLY A 434 -27.86 -20.45 -3.37
C GLY A 434 -26.34 -20.34 -3.23
N ALA A 435 -25.60 -20.03 -4.31
CA ALA A 435 -24.13 -20.05 -4.29
C ALA A 435 -23.53 -19.02 -3.31
N LEU A 436 -24.09 -17.81 -3.24
CA LEU A 436 -23.63 -16.82 -2.26
C LEU A 436 -24.04 -17.21 -0.84
N ILE A 437 -25.22 -17.80 -0.66
CA ILE A 437 -25.65 -18.31 0.65
C ILE A 437 -24.68 -19.39 1.15
N HIS A 438 -24.29 -20.34 0.29
CA HIS A 438 -23.29 -21.35 0.63
C HIS A 438 -21.95 -20.71 1.01
N GLY A 439 -21.50 -19.69 0.28
CA GLY A 439 -20.30 -18.95 0.63
C GLY A 439 -20.39 -18.18 1.96
N LEU A 440 -21.58 -17.69 2.34
CA LEU A 440 -21.81 -17.02 3.63
C LEU A 440 -21.92 -18.02 4.79
N GLU A 441 -22.47 -19.21 4.56
CA GLU A 441 -22.66 -20.29 5.54
C GLU A 441 -21.46 -21.27 5.58
N ASP A 442 -20.38 -20.98 4.84
CA ASP A 442 -19.18 -21.83 4.72
C ASP A 442 -18.47 -22.03 6.07
N GLU A 443 -17.72 -23.11 6.27
CA GLU A 443 -17.02 -23.35 7.53
C GLU A 443 -15.74 -22.50 7.71
N PHE A 444 -15.21 -21.93 6.64
CA PHE A 444 -13.96 -21.14 6.67
C PHE A 444 -14.21 -19.63 6.56
N LEU A 445 -13.55 -18.88 7.46
CA LEU A 445 -13.56 -17.41 7.50
C LEU A 445 -13.25 -16.77 6.14
N GLU A 446 -12.25 -17.30 5.44
CA GLU A 446 -11.74 -16.75 4.19
C GLU A 446 -12.83 -16.78 3.10
N VAL A 447 -13.61 -17.87 3.05
CA VAL A 447 -14.71 -18.02 2.09
C VAL A 447 -15.85 -17.07 2.46
N ARG A 448 -16.26 -17.01 3.74
CA ARG A 448 -17.28 -16.08 4.23
C ARG A 448 -16.94 -14.63 3.90
N THR A 449 -15.72 -14.22 4.23
CA THR A 449 -15.23 -12.85 3.98
C THR A 449 -15.23 -12.52 2.50
N ALA A 450 -14.79 -13.45 1.65
CA ALA A 450 -14.80 -13.29 0.20
C ALA A 450 -16.24 -13.21 -0.36
N ALA A 451 -17.16 -14.04 0.15
CA ALA A 451 -18.57 -14.03 -0.24
C ALA A 451 -19.25 -12.70 0.13
N VAL A 452 -19.08 -12.21 1.35
CA VAL A 452 -19.58 -10.88 1.77
C VAL A 452 -18.99 -9.78 0.88
N ALA A 453 -17.68 -9.80 0.62
CA ALA A 453 -17.02 -8.81 -0.22
C ALA A 453 -17.57 -8.81 -1.67
N SER A 454 -17.84 -9.99 -2.22
CA SER A 454 -18.37 -10.13 -3.57
C SER A 454 -19.83 -9.73 -3.67
N MET A 455 -20.65 -10.11 -2.68
CA MET A 455 -22.03 -9.64 -2.57
C MET A 455 -22.10 -8.11 -2.49
N CYS A 456 -21.20 -7.48 -1.72
CA CYS A 456 -21.07 -6.02 -1.64
C CYS A 456 -20.72 -5.39 -2.99
N LYS A 457 -19.73 -5.91 -3.72
CA LYS A 457 -19.37 -5.41 -5.06
C LYS A 457 -20.55 -5.49 -6.04
N LEU A 458 -21.27 -6.62 -6.04
CA LEU A 458 -22.44 -6.82 -6.88
C LEU A 458 -23.56 -5.84 -6.50
N ALA A 459 -23.84 -5.67 -5.21
CA ALA A 459 -24.83 -4.74 -4.67
C ALA A 459 -24.52 -3.26 -5.01
N LEU A 460 -23.24 -2.86 -4.98
CA LEU A 460 -22.82 -1.52 -5.41
C LEU A 460 -23.09 -1.26 -6.90
N SER A 461 -23.05 -2.30 -7.73
CA SER A 461 -23.34 -2.19 -9.16
C SER A 461 -24.85 -2.27 -9.48
N ARG A 462 -25.64 -2.91 -8.61
CA ARG A 462 -27.05 -3.25 -8.84
C ARG A 462 -27.90 -2.94 -7.60
N PRO A 463 -28.59 -1.79 -7.56
CA PRO A 463 -29.39 -1.37 -6.42
C PRO A 463 -30.51 -2.35 -6.05
N ASP A 464 -31.12 -3.03 -7.03
CA ASP A 464 -32.15 -4.04 -6.77
C ASP A 464 -31.58 -5.27 -6.05
N PHE A 465 -30.37 -5.68 -6.41
CA PHE A 465 -29.65 -6.75 -5.70
C PHE A 465 -29.22 -6.31 -4.31
N ALA A 466 -28.84 -5.03 -4.12
CA ALA A 466 -28.52 -4.47 -2.80
C ALA A 466 -29.67 -4.65 -1.81
N VAL A 467 -30.91 -4.36 -2.22
CA VAL A 467 -32.11 -4.54 -1.40
C VAL A 467 -32.35 -6.01 -1.07
N THR A 468 -32.26 -6.93 -2.05
CA THR A 468 -32.45 -8.37 -1.80
C THR A 468 -31.36 -8.98 -0.92
N SER A 469 -30.12 -8.50 -1.04
CA SER A 469 -28.97 -8.99 -0.27
C SER A 469 -28.93 -8.51 1.18
N LEU A 470 -29.74 -7.50 1.52
CA LEU A 470 -29.71 -6.82 2.81
C LEU A 470 -29.88 -7.81 3.97
N ASP A 471 -30.92 -8.64 3.94
CA ASP A 471 -31.23 -9.58 5.03
C ASP A 471 -30.05 -10.54 5.31
N PHE A 472 -29.38 -11.02 4.26
CA PHE A 472 -28.20 -11.88 4.40
C PHE A 472 -27.01 -11.14 5.02
N LEU A 473 -26.80 -9.88 4.66
CA LEU A 473 -25.76 -9.05 5.27
C LEU A 473 -26.07 -8.73 6.74
N VAL A 474 -27.33 -8.54 7.10
CA VAL A 474 -27.76 -8.35 8.51
C VAL A 474 -27.47 -9.62 9.31
N ASP A 475 -27.77 -10.80 8.76
CA ASP A 475 -27.53 -12.07 9.45
C ASP A 475 -26.04 -12.26 9.80
N MET A 476 -25.13 -11.81 8.93
CA MET A 476 -23.67 -11.87 9.19
C MET A 476 -23.21 -11.02 10.39
N PHE A 477 -24.05 -10.16 10.97
CA PHE A 477 -23.71 -9.41 12.19
C PHE A 477 -23.68 -10.32 13.43
N ASN A 478 -24.30 -11.50 13.37
CA ASN A 478 -24.30 -12.48 14.45
C ASN A 478 -23.27 -13.60 14.23
N ASP A 479 -22.42 -13.50 13.21
CA ASP A 479 -21.37 -14.49 12.94
C ASP A 479 -20.38 -14.59 14.12
N GLU A 480 -19.89 -15.78 14.43
CA GLU A 480 -18.95 -15.97 15.55
C GLU A 480 -17.61 -15.26 15.36
N ILE A 481 -17.19 -14.98 14.12
CA ILE A 481 -15.89 -14.37 13.81
C ILE A 481 -16.03 -12.85 13.63
N GLU A 482 -15.26 -12.10 14.43
CA GLU A 482 -15.24 -10.63 14.42
C GLU A 482 -14.99 -10.03 13.02
N ASP A 483 -14.03 -10.57 12.27
CA ASP A 483 -13.68 -10.08 10.93
C ASP A 483 -14.84 -10.20 9.94
N VAL A 484 -15.68 -11.24 10.05
CA VAL A 484 -16.88 -11.40 9.23
C VAL A 484 -17.94 -10.37 9.60
N ARG A 485 -18.18 -10.18 10.92
CA ARG A 485 -19.10 -9.16 11.42
C ARG A 485 -18.72 -7.77 10.93
N LEU A 486 -17.45 -7.40 11.08
CA LEU A 486 -16.91 -6.13 10.57
C LEU A 486 -17.06 -6.00 9.06
N LYS A 487 -16.78 -7.08 8.31
CA LYS A 487 -16.91 -7.06 6.86
C LYS A 487 -18.34 -6.82 6.41
N ALA A 488 -19.32 -7.40 7.11
CA ALA A 488 -20.73 -7.19 6.85
C ALA A 488 -21.16 -5.75 7.16
N ILE A 489 -20.76 -5.22 8.32
CA ILE A 489 -21.01 -3.82 8.74
C ILE A 489 -20.51 -2.83 7.68
N TYR A 490 -19.25 -2.97 7.25
CA TYR A 490 -18.69 -2.06 6.24
C TYR A 490 -19.28 -2.28 4.85
N SER A 491 -19.74 -3.50 4.54
CA SER A 491 -20.47 -3.76 3.29
C SER A 491 -21.82 -3.05 3.26
N LEU A 492 -22.59 -3.11 4.36
CA LEU A 492 -23.83 -2.35 4.50
C LEU A 492 -23.59 -0.84 4.47
N THR A 493 -22.53 -0.37 5.13
CA THR A 493 -22.12 1.04 5.06
C THR A 493 -21.89 1.49 3.61
N ALA A 494 -21.20 0.67 2.80
CA ALA A 494 -20.91 1.00 1.41
C ALA A 494 -22.17 1.06 0.52
N ILE A 495 -23.16 0.19 0.77
CA ILE A 495 -24.41 0.15 0.00
C ILE A 495 -25.53 0.99 0.62
N ALA A 496 -25.28 1.71 1.72
CA ALA A 496 -26.27 2.45 2.51
C ALA A 496 -27.18 3.36 1.66
N LYS A 497 -26.66 3.94 0.58
CA LYS A 497 -27.42 4.80 -0.35
C LYS A 497 -28.54 4.09 -1.12
N HIS A 498 -28.52 2.75 -1.16
CA HIS A 498 -29.48 1.93 -1.89
C HIS A 498 -30.52 1.24 -0.99
N ILE A 499 -30.36 1.33 0.33
CA ILE A 499 -31.17 0.59 1.29
C ILE A 499 -31.83 1.52 2.30
N VAL A 500 -32.96 1.05 2.83
CA VAL A 500 -33.66 1.66 3.97
C VAL A 500 -33.93 0.54 4.95
N LEU A 501 -33.53 0.75 6.21
CA LEU A 501 -33.65 -0.25 7.25
C LEU A 501 -35.10 -0.35 7.76
N ARG A 502 -35.56 -1.60 7.87
CA ARG A 502 -36.82 -1.95 8.54
C ARG A 502 -36.59 -2.16 10.04
N GLU A 503 -37.68 -2.19 10.79
CA GLU A 503 -37.67 -2.37 12.25
C GLU A 503 -37.09 -3.72 12.67
N ASP A 504 -37.49 -4.82 12.03
CA ASP A 504 -37.01 -6.18 12.31
C ASP A 504 -35.49 -6.33 12.09
N GLN A 505 -34.98 -5.74 11.01
CA GLN A 505 -33.55 -5.73 10.70
C GLN A 505 -32.77 -4.90 11.71
N LEU A 506 -33.35 -3.76 12.11
CA LEU A 506 -32.72 -2.83 13.02
C LEU A 506 -32.55 -3.42 14.42
N GLU A 507 -33.54 -4.17 14.94
CA GLU A 507 -33.42 -4.86 16.23
C GLU A 507 -32.19 -5.78 16.29
N ILE A 508 -31.97 -6.55 15.22
CA ILE A 508 -30.81 -7.46 15.11
C ILE A 508 -29.51 -6.65 15.12
N MET A 509 -29.44 -5.61 14.29
CA MET A 509 -28.25 -4.74 14.22
C MET A 509 -27.95 -4.07 15.55
N LEU A 510 -28.97 -3.54 16.23
CA LEU A 510 -28.83 -2.84 17.50
C LEU A 510 -28.35 -3.77 18.63
N GLY A 511 -28.59 -5.08 18.54
CA GLY A 511 -28.00 -6.08 19.43
C GLY A 511 -26.47 -6.10 19.36
N SER A 512 -25.89 -5.88 18.17
CA SER A 512 -24.44 -5.85 17.96
C SER A 512 -23.75 -4.59 18.53
N LEU A 513 -24.50 -3.57 18.96
CA LEU A 513 -23.92 -2.44 19.71
C LEU A 513 -23.43 -2.87 21.11
N GLU A 514 -23.80 -4.04 21.61
CA GLU A 514 -23.27 -4.58 22.87
C GLU A 514 -22.08 -5.52 22.69
N ASP A 515 -21.52 -5.61 21.47
CA ASP A 515 -20.34 -6.43 21.19
C ASP A 515 -19.15 -6.01 22.08
N TYR A 516 -18.36 -6.99 22.51
CA TYR A 516 -17.13 -6.74 23.28
C TYR A 516 -16.09 -5.97 22.45
N SER A 517 -16.03 -6.22 21.14
CA SER A 517 -15.11 -5.53 20.23
C SER A 517 -15.53 -4.08 20.03
N VAL A 518 -14.62 -3.16 20.37
CA VAL A 518 -14.81 -1.73 20.14
C VAL A 518 -14.85 -1.43 18.63
N ASP A 519 -14.10 -2.18 17.82
CA ASP A 519 -14.07 -2.00 16.37
C ASP A 519 -15.44 -2.32 15.75
N VAL A 520 -16.14 -3.35 16.25
CA VAL A 520 -17.50 -3.70 15.83
C VAL A 520 -18.48 -2.59 16.20
N ARG A 521 -18.45 -2.11 17.45
CA ARG A 521 -19.33 -1.02 17.90
C ARG A 521 -19.10 0.28 17.12
N GLU A 522 -17.85 0.68 16.92
CA GLU A 522 -17.51 1.88 16.13
C GLU A 522 -17.88 1.71 14.64
N GLY A 523 -17.65 0.52 14.06
CA GLY A 523 -18.10 0.22 12.71
C GLY A 523 -19.61 0.34 12.57
N LEU A 524 -20.36 -0.11 13.58
CA LEU A 524 -21.81 0.00 13.61
C LEU A 524 -22.29 1.44 13.79
N HIS A 525 -21.61 2.26 14.60
CA HIS A 525 -21.86 3.71 14.68
C HIS A 525 -21.72 4.38 13.30
N LEU A 526 -20.66 4.05 12.55
CA LEU A 526 -20.47 4.54 11.20
C LEU A 526 -21.60 4.09 10.25
N MET A 527 -21.98 2.82 10.31
CA MET A 527 -23.02 2.24 9.47
C MET A 527 -24.41 2.85 9.74
N LEU A 528 -24.79 3.01 11.01
CA LEU A 528 -26.04 3.65 11.42
C LEU A 528 -26.10 5.11 10.96
N GLY A 529 -24.98 5.84 11.05
CA GLY A 529 -24.88 7.20 10.52
C GLY A 529 -24.99 7.29 9.00
N ALA A 530 -24.61 6.23 8.28
CA ALA A 530 -24.68 6.18 6.82
C ALA A 530 -26.08 5.80 6.30
N CYS A 531 -26.81 4.96 7.03
CA CYS A 531 -28.07 4.38 6.60
C CYS A 531 -29.30 5.25 6.89
N ARG A 532 -30.41 4.92 6.22
CA ARG A 532 -31.72 5.53 6.46
C ARG A 532 -32.64 4.57 7.18
N VAL A 533 -33.38 5.08 8.16
CA VAL A 533 -34.50 4.37 8.81
C VAL A 533 -35.84 4.89 8.29
N SER A 534 -36.86 4.04 8.34
CA SER A 534 -38.17 4.30 7.71
C SER A 534 -39.16 5.05 8.61
N THR A 535 -39.16 4.80 9.93
CA THR A 535 -40.19 5.32 10.84
C THR A 535 -39.60 6.09 12.04
N GLN A 536 -40.46 6.86 12.72
CA GLN A 536 -40.10 7.55 13.98
C GLN A 536 -39.75 6.55 15.08
N THR A 537 -40.46 5.42 15.15
CA THR A 537 -40.18 4.32 16.09
C THR A 537 -38.76 3.79 15.89
N CYS A 538 -38.37 3.48 14.64
CA CYS A 538 -37.01 3.03 14.33
C CYS A 538 -35.97 4.07 14.77
N LEU A 539 -36.18 5.36 14.48
CA LEU A 539 -35.26 6.41 14.91
C LEU A 539 -35.11 6.45 16.44
N LEU A 540 -36.21 6.38 17.18
CA LEU A 540 -36.20 6.35 18.64
C LEU A 540 -35.49 5.11 19.19
N MET A 541 -35.68 3.94 18.57
CA MET A 541 -34.96 2.71 18.94
C MET A 541 -33.45 2.87 18.79
N VAL A 542 -32.99 3.45 17.67
CA VAL A 542 -31.56 3.73 17.46
C VAL A 542 -31.04 4.68 18.53
N VAL A 543 -31.72 5.81 18.74
CA VAL A 543 -31.28 6.83 19.69
C VAL A 543 -31.22 6.25 21.10
N GLN A 544 -32.28 5.59 21.56
CA GLN A 544 -32.31 5.02 22.90
C GLN A 544 -31.21 3.98 23.10
N LYS A 545 -31.02 3.06 22.13
CA LYS A 545 -29.98 2.04 22.24
C LYS A 545 -28.58 2.63 22.28
N LEU A 546 -28.30 3.65 21.46
CA LEU A 546 -27.02 4.35 21.48
C LEU A 546 -26.76 5.03 22.84
N LEU A 547 -27.79 5.61 23.46
CA LEU A 547 -27.67 6.22 24.79
C LEU A 547 -27.40 5.16 25.87
N ASP A 548 -28.11 4.03 25.84
CA ASP A 548 -27.91 2.93 26.79
C ASP A 548 -26.49 2.33 26.68
N VAL A 549 -26.02 2.15 25.45
CA VAL A 549 -24.67 1.62 25.15
C VAL A 549 -23.60 2.62 25.54
N LEU A 550 -23.80 3.93 25.33
CA LEU A 550 -22.87 4.97 25.77
C LEU A 550 -22.70 5.00 27.30
N ALA A 551 -23.78 4.76 28.05
CA ALA A 551 -23.71 4.64 29.50
C ALA A 551 -22.89 3.41 29.94
N LYS A 552 -22.97 2.30 29.19
CA LYS A 552 -22.20 1.07 29.42
C LYS A 552 -20.74 1.16 28.96
N TYR A 553 -20.48 1.86 27.86
CA TYR A 553 -19.17 2.05 27.25
C TYR A 553 -18.85 3.55 27.02
N PRO A 554 -18.53 4.32 28.08
CA PRO A 554 -18.26 5.75 27.96
C PRO A 554 -17.10 6.11 27.03
N GLN A 555 -16.18 5.17 26.78
CA GLN A 555 -15.07 5.33 25.84
C GLN A 555 -15.53 5.52 24.38
N ASP A 556 -16.74 5.09 24.03
CA ASP A 556 -17.27 5.20 22.67
C ASP A 556 -17.83 6.61 22.37
N ARG A 557 -17.79 7.54 23.32
CA ARG A 557 -18.36 8.90 23.24
C ARG A 557 -18.12 9.61 21.91
N ASN A 558 -16.90 9.60 21.39
CA ASN A 558 -16.55 10.30 20.15
C ASN A 558 -17.25 9.68 18.92
N SER A 559 -17.29 8.34 18.83
CA SER A 559 -17.93 7.66 17.70
C SER A 559 -19.45 7.75 17.81
N THR A 560 -20.02 7.70 19.02
CA THR A 560 -21.45 7.94 19.26
C THR A 560 -21.86 9.36 18.86
N TYR A 561 -21.07 10.39 19.20
CA TYR A 561 -21.36 11.77 18.79
C TYR A 561 -21.30 11.95 17.27
N ALA A 562 -20.30 11.37 16.62
CA ALA A 562 -20.22 11.39 15.16
C ALA A 562 -21.42 10.69 14.51
N CYS A 563 -21.89 9.58 15.10
CA CYS A 563 -23.10 8.86 14.69
C CYS A 563 -24.36 9.72 14.86
N MET A 564 -24.62 10.27 16.05
CA MET A 564 -25.77 11.14 16.33
C MET A 564 -25.83 12.35 15.39
N ARG A 565 -24.67 12.97 15.13
CA ARG A 565 -24.53 14.05 14.14
C ARG A 565 -25.05 13.62 12.77
N LYS A 566 -24.59 12.47 12.29
CA LYS A 566 -24.94 11.93 10.97
C LYS A 566 -26.40 11.49 10.89
N ILE A 567 -26.92 10.84 11.92
CA ILE A 567 -28.35 10.49 12.00
C ILE A 567 -29.22 11.75 11.89
N GLY A 568 -28.85 12.83 12.58
CA GLY A 568 -29.56 14.11 12.53
C GLY A 568 -29.59 14.69 11.12
N GLN A 569 -28.43 14.71 10.44
CA GLN A 569 -28.32 15.19 9.05
C GLN A 569 -29.15 14.38 8.06
N LYS A 570 -29.28 13.06 8.26
CA LYS A 570 -29.98 12.16 7.35
C LYS A 570 -31.49 12.11 7.57
N HIS A 571 -31.96 12.41 8.78
CA HIS A 571 -33.37 12.22 9.18
C HIS A 571 -34.06 13.49 9.72
N PRO A 572 -33.92 14.67 9.08
CA PRO A 572 -34.43 15.91 9.65
C PRO A 572 -35.95 15.87 9.92
N HIS A 573 -36.75 15.30 9.02
CA HIS A 573 -38.19 15.19 9.19
C HIS A 573 -38.61 14.24 10.33
N LEU A 574 -37.90 13.12 10.51
CA LEU A 574 -38.20 12.20 11.62
C LEU A 574 -37.78 12.82 12.95
N VAL A 575 -36.61 13.46 13.00
CA VAL A 575 -36.13 14.16 14.21
C VAL A 575 -37.10 15.27 14.61
N MET A 576 -37.62 16.06 13.67
CA MET A 576 -38.63 17.08 13.96
C MET A 576 -39.86 16.50 14.67
N ALA A 577 -40.35 15.34 14.24
CA ALA A 577 -41.52 14.71 14.82
C ALA A 577 -41.30 14.20 16.25
N VAL A 578 -40.06 13.87 16.63
CA VAL A 578 -39.72 13.34 17.96
C VAL A 578 -38.91 14.29 18.83
N ALA A 579 -38.56 15.50 18.34
CA ALA A 579 -37.67 16.43 19.02
C ALA A 579 -38.15 16.80 20.43
N VAL A 580 -39.45 17.09 20.59
CA VAL A 580 -40.08 17.43 21.87
C VAL A 580 -39.95 16.26 22.87
N HIS A 581 -40.12 15.02 22.39
CA HIS A 581 -39.97 13.82 23.20
C HIS A 581 -38.51 13.58 23.61
N LEU A 582 -37.57 13.70 22.67
CA LEU A 582 -36.13 13.52 22.91
C LEU A 582 -35.56 14.57 23.89
N LEU A 583 -36.06 15.80 23.81
CA LEU A 583 -35.68 16.88 24.72
C LEU A 583 -36.40 16.80 26.08
N TYR A 584 -37.22 15.77 26.31
CA TYR A 584 -37.99 15.56 27.54
C TYR A 584 -38.85 16.77 27.94
N VAL A 585 -39.41 17.46 26.95
CA VAL A 585 -40.30 18.60 27.19
C VAL A 585 -41.65 18.05 27.63
N HIS A 586 -41.98 18.23 28.92
CA HIS A 586 -43.28 17.80 29.43
C HIS A 586 -44.37 18.77 28.94
N PRO A 587 -45.52 18.28 28.41
CA PRO A 587 -46.56 19.16 27.85
C PRO A 587 -47.16 20.17 28.85
N PHE A 588 -47.04 19.91 30.15
CA PHE A 588 -47.68 20.69 31.21
C PHE A 588 -46.75 21.19 32.33
N PHE A 589 -45.50 20.70 32.41
CA PHE A 589 -44.60 20.98 33.53
C PHE A 589 -43.28 21.50 33.01
N GLU A 590 -42.75 22.53 33.66
CA GLU A 590 -41.39 23.00 33.41
C GLU A 590 -40.42 22.02 34.12
N THR A 591 -39.70 21.24 33.33
CA THR A 591 -38.70 20.29 33.84
C THR A 591 -37.41 21.02 34.17
N PRO A 592 -36.65 20.58 35.19
CA PRO A 592 -35.37 21.19 35.52
C PRO A 592 -34.42 21.13 34.31
N GLU A 593 -33.67 22.22 34.12
CA GLU A 593 -32.67 22.34 33.05
C GLU A 593 -31.62 21.22 33.19
N ARG A 594 -31.38 20.50 32.10
CA ARG A 594 -30.43 19.39 32.07
C ARG A 594 -29.00 19.88 31.98
N ASP A 595 -28.10 19.09 32.55
CA ASP A 595 -26.67 19.33 32.49
C ASP A 595 -26.12 19.12 31.08
N VAL A 596 -25.44 20.13 30.54
CA VAL A 596 -24.76 20.08 29.24
C VAL A 596 -23.52 19.19 29.23
N GLU A 597 -23.00 18.82 30.41
CA GLU A 597 -21.88 17.89 30.55
C GLU A 597 -22.31 16.43 30.46
N ASP A 598 -23.60 16.13 30.65
CA ASP A 598 -24.18 14.79 30.49
C ASP A 598 -23.97 14.27 29.05
N PRO A 599 -23.22 13.18 28.85
CA PRO A 599 -22.98 12.64 27.53
C PRO A 599 -24.26 12.25 26.78
N ALA A 600 -25.29 11.80 27.50
CA ALA A 600 -26.54 11.36 26.89
C ALA A 600 -27.37 12.53 26.39
N TYR A 601 -27.53 13.58 27.21
CA TYR A 601 -28.18 14.81 26.77
C TYR A 601 -27.42 15.50 25.63
N LEU A 602 -26.08 15.48 25.67
CA LEU A 602 -25.26 16.05 24.59
C LEU A 602 -25.47 15.31 23.26
N CYS A 603 -25.62 13.98 23.27
CA CYS A 603 -26.01 13.20 22.08
C CYS A 603 -27.32 13.72 21.47
N VAL A 604 -28.34 13.96 22.31
CA VAL A 604 -29.65 14.47 21.85
C VAL A 604 -29.51 15.87 21.24
N LEU A 605 -28.75 16.77 21.89
CA LEU A 605 -28.51 18.11 21.36
C LEU A 605 -27.78 18.06 20.01
N ILE A 606 -26.73 17.26 19.90
CA ILE A 606 -26.01 17.05 18.63
C ILE A 606 -26.97 16.56 17.55
N LEU A 607 -27.79 15.55 17.84
CA LEU A 607 -28.78 15.01 16.89
C LEU A 607 -29.75 16.10 16.40
N VAL A 608 -30.35 16.85 17.34
CA VAL A 608 -31.38 17.85 17.04
C VAL A 608 -30.80 19.06 16.29
N PHE A 609 -29.63 19.56 16.69
CA PHE A 609 -28.99 20.68 16.00
C PHE A 609 -28.59 20.32 14.57
N ASN A 610 -28.11 19.09 14.34
CA ASN A 610 -27.78 18.62 13.00
C ASN A 610 -28.99 18.35 12.12
N ALA A 611 -30.12 17.98 12.70
CA ALA A 611 -31.38 17.96 11.97
C ALA A 611 -31.86 19.37 11.59
N ALA A 612 -31.72 20.33 12.52
CA ALA A 612 -32.13 21.72 12.31
C ALA A 612 -31.33 22.44 11.21
N GLU A 613 -30.08 22.03 10.94
CA GLU A 613 -29.28 22.53 9.81
C GLU A 613 -29.97 22.26 8.46
N HIS A 614 -30.60 21.09 8.33
CA HIS A 614 -31.29 20.68 7.11
C HIS A 614 -32.81 20.96 7.13
N LEU A 615 -33.37 21.26 8.31
CA LEU A 615 -34.79 21.59 8.49
C LEU A 615 -34.97 22.64 9.60
N VAL A 616 -34.76 23.90 9.20
CA VAL A 616 -34.83 25.10 10.05
C VAL A 616 -36.08 25.19 10.95
N PRO A 617 -37.30 24.77 10.53
CA PRO A 617 -38.49 24.80 11.40
C PRO A 617 -38.33 24.10 12.76
N ILE A 618 -37.40 23.15 12.89
CA ILE A 618 -37.09 22.49 14.18
C ILE A 618 -36.71 23.52 15.25
N ILE A 619 -36.04 24.61 14.89
CA ILE A 619 -35.60 25.66 15.82
C ILE A 619 -36.79 26.23 16.60
N SER A 620 -37.95 26.36 15.96
CA SER A 620 -39.17 26.88 16.60
C SER A 620 -39.74 25.94 17.68
N LEU A 621 -39.32 24.67 17.71
CA LEU A 621 -39.74 23.67 18.69
C LEU A 621 -38.79 23.59 19.90
N LEU A 622 -37.64 24.30 19.86
CA LEU A 622 -36.62 24.19 20.89
C LEU A 622 -36.98 25.04 22.13
N PRO A 623 -36.87 24.48 23.35
CA PRO A 623 -36.98 25.27 24.57
C PRO A 623 -35.95 26.40 24.67
N THR A 624 -36.25 27.44 25.43
CA THR A 624 -35.33 28.58 25.67
C THR A 624 -33.98 28.13 26.26
N ALA A 625 -33.98 27.12 27.15
CA ALA A 625 -32.77 26.50 27.69
C ALA A 625 -31.86 25.93 26.58
N THR A 626 -32.44 25.21 25.62
CA THR A 626 -31.73 24.62 24.49
C THR A 626 -31.03 25.67 23.61
N HIS A 627 -31.60 26.88 23.49
CA HIS A 627 -30.96 28.00 22.78
C HIS A 627 -29.71 28.51 23.52
N ARG A 628 -29.72 28.54 24.86
CA ARG A 628 -28.52 28.88 25.66
C ARG A 628 -27.46 27.79 25.53
N HIS A 629 -27.86 26.51 25.58
CA HIS A 629 -26.96 25.38 25.37
C HIS A 629 -26.32 25.41 23.98
N TYR A 630 -27.08 25.77 22.94
CA TYR A 630 -26.56 25.95 21.58
C TYR A 630 -25.40 26.95 21.54
N ALA A 631 -25.55 28.14 22.14
CA ALA A 631 -24.51 29.17 22.15
C ALA A 631 -23.19 28.64 22.73
N TYR A 632 -23.26 27.96 23.88
CA TYR A 632 -22.10 27.36 24.53
C TYR A 632 -21.46 26.23 23.71
N LEU A 633 -22.28 25.30 23.20
CA LEU A 633 -21.79 24.13 22.49
C LEU A 633 -21.26 24.48 21.09
N ARG A 634 -21.80 25.52 20.45
CA ARG A 634 -21.30 25.98 19.16
C ARG A 634 -19.85 26.46 19.26
N ASP A 635 -19.50 27.12 20.36
CA ASP A 635 -18.13 27.56 20.62
C ASP A 635 -17.23 26.41 21.07
N SER A 636 -17.75 25.51 21.92
CA SER A 636 -16.97 24.43 22.51
C SER A 636 -16.72 23.24 21.57
N MET A 637 -17.64 22.94 20.64
CA MET A 637 -17.56 21.79 19.72
C MET A 637 -18.08 22.10 18.30
N PRO A 638 -17.39 23.00 17.56
CA PRO A 638 -17.80 23.46 16.24
C PRO A 638 -17.93 22.36 15.16
N ASN A 639 -17.22 21.24 15.32
CA ASN A 639 -17.23 20.12 14.37
C ASN A 639 -18.47 19.21 14.53
N LEU A 640 -19.13 19.28 15.69
CA LEU A 640 -20.29 18.46 16.03
C LEU A 640 -21.59 19.28 16.03
N VAL A 641 -21.52 20.58 16.32
CA VAL A 641 -22.68 21.48 16.37
C VAL A 641 -22.63 22.45 15.19
N PRO A 642 -23.57 22.36 14.23
CA PRO A 642 -23.55 23.19 13.03
C PRO A 642 -23.98 24.64 13.31
N GLN A 643 -23.80 25.49 12.30
CA GLN A 643 -24.33 26.85 12.33
C GLN A 643 -25.84 26.84 12.10
N LEU A 644 -26.59 27.48 13.00
CA LEU A 644 -28.05 27.59 12.95
C LEU A 644 -28.47 29.06 13.00
N PRO A 645 -29.54 29.44 12.29
CA PRO A 645 -30.09 30.80 12.33
C PRO A 645 -30.90 31.04 13.62
N ILE A 646 -30.22 31.09 14.77
CA ILE A 646 -30.82 31.38 16.08
C ILE A 646 -30.48 32.80 16.50
N GLU A 647 -31.50 33.65 16.65
CA GLU A 647 -31.36 35.03 17.12
C GLU A 647 -30.74 35.09 18.53
N GLY A 648 -29.71 35.92 18.71
CA GLY A 648 -29.03 36.13 19.99
C GLY A 648 -27.99 35.07 20.39
N ALA A 649 -28.07 33.85 19.85
CA ALA A 649 -27.11 32.76 20.14
C ALA A 649 -26.06 32.57 19.03
N SER A 650 -26.44 32.80 17.77
CA SER A 650 -25.51 32.92 16.66
C SER A 650 -25.39 34.39 16.32
N SER A 651 -24.21 35.00 16.47
CA SER A 651 -23.98 36.33 15.90
C SER A 651 -24.02 36.21 14.38
N ALA A 652 -25.22 36.24 13.79
CA ALA A 652 -25.41 36.37 12.34
C ALA A 652 -24.64 37.60 11.79
N SER A 653 -24.46 38.64 12.62
CA SER A 653 -23.61 39.78 12.29
C SER A 653 -22.11 39.48 12.34
N ALA A 654 -21.65 38.55 13.18
CA ALA A 654 -20.26 38.12 13.21
C ALA A 654 -19.97 37.20 12.03
N THR A 655 -20.86 36.28 11.66
CA THR A 655 -20.69 35.44 10.46
C THR A 655 -20.74 36.25 9.18
N HIS A 656 -21.68 37.19 8.99
CA HIS A 656 -21.65 38.04 7.78
C HIS A 656 -20.39 38.91 7.71
N ARG A 657 -19.86 39.36 8.86
CA ARG A 657 -18.56 40.04 8.95
C ARG A 657 -17.40 39.09 8.68
N ILE A 658 -17.44 37.86 9.17
CA ILE A 658 -16.41 36.84 8.95
C ILE A 658 -16.42 36.39 7.49
N ASP A 659 -17.56 36.03 6.91
CA ASP A 659 -17.70 35.65 5.51
C ASP A 659 -17.33 36.81 4.58
N SER A 660 -17.76 38.05 4.89
CA SER A 660 -17.32 39.23 4.13
C SER A 660 -15.82 39.46 4.29
N ALA A 661 -15.25 39.29 5.50
CA ALA A 661 -13.83 39.42 5.74
C ALA A 661 -13.03 38.29 5.08
N MET A 662 -13.54 37.06 5.02
CA MET A 662 -12.92 35.92 4.35
C MET A 662 -13.00 36.06 2.84
N HIS A 663 -14.12 36.54 2.29
CA HIS A 663 -14.23 36.92 0.88
C HIS A 663 -13.32 38.10 0.52
N GLN A 664 -13.13 39.07 1.42
CA GLN A 664 -12.20 40.19 1.23
C GLN A 664 -10.73 39.79 1.44
N ALA A 665 -10.43 38.81 2.29
CA ALA A 665 -9.08 38.38 2.64
C ALA A 665 -8.38 37.57 1.54
N GLY A 666 -9.09 37.22 0.46
CA GLY A 666 -8.58 36.32 -0.58
C GLY A 666 -8.54 34.87 -0.12
N SER A 667 -8.23 33.97 -1.04
CA SER A 667 -8.10 32.54 -0.72
C SER A 667 -6.83 32.26 0.09
N SER A 668 -6.82 31.18 0.89
CA SER A 668 -5.60 30.70 1.57
C SER A 668 -4.42 30.50 0.60
N ALA A 669 -4.71 30.16 -0.66
CA ALA A 669 -3.72 29.98 -1.72
C ALA A 669 -3.09 31.32 -2.17
N GLU A 670 -3.90 32.37 -2.31
CA GLU A 670 -3.41 33.73 -2.64
C GLU A 670 -2.56 34.29 -1.50
N TYR A 671 -2.99 34.09 -0.25
CA TYR A 671 -2.19 34.49 0.91
C TYR A 671 -0.86 33.73 1.00
N LEU A 672 -0.86 32.43 0.69
CA LEU A 672 0.39 31.66 0.57
C LEU A 672 1.31 32.25 -0.49
N GLN A 673 0.77 32.55 -1.68
CA GLN A 673 1.56 33.12 -2.77
C GLN A 673 2.12 34.49 -2.41
N MET A 674 1.34 35.32 -1.70
CA MET A 674 1.78 36.61 -1.15
C MET A 674 2.95 36.43 -0.18
N ILE A 675 2.87 35.47 0.74
CA ILE A 675 3.98 35.16 1.66
C ILE A 675 5.23 34.74 0.87
N LEU A 676 5.08 33.88 -0.14
CA LEU A 676 6.20 33.41 -0.95
C LEU A 676 6.86 34.55 -1.73
N SER A 677 6.09 35.44 -2.36
CA SER A 677 6.64 36.62 -3.03
C SER A 677 7.38 37.55 -2.06
N HIS A 678 6.83 37.80 -0.87
CA HIS A 678 7.52 38.60 0.15
C HIS A 678 8.82 37.93 0.61
N ILE A 679 8.85 36.60 0.73
CA ILE A 679 10.09 35.87 1.09
C ILE A 679 11.17 36.06 0.01
N GLU A 680 10.80 35.99 -1.28
CA GLU A 680 11.72 36.24 -2.39
C GLU A 680 12.31 37.66 -2.33
N GLU A 681 11.48 38.66 -2.04
CA GLU A 681 11.91 40.05 -1.83
C GLU A 681 12.82 40.19 -0.62
N ILE A 682 12.49 39.57 0.52
CA ILE A 682 13.31 39.60 1.74
C ILE A 682 14.72 39.06 1.49
N PHE A 683 14.88 38.04 0.65
CA PHE A 683 16.21 37.52 0.30
C PHE A 683 17.10 38.52 -0.47
N THR A 684 16.52 39.59 -1.04
CA THR A 684 17.28 40.68 -1.67
C THR A 684 17.74 41.76 -0.68
N MET A 685 17.13 41.85 0.51
CA MET A 685 17.41 42.88 1.52
C MET A 685 18.68 42.56 2.33
N THR A 686 19.47 43.55 2.73
CA THR A 686 20.69 43.33 3.54
C THR A 686 20.45 43.44 5.05
N ASP A 687 19.67 44.44 5.46
CA ASP A 687 19.34 44.71 6.87
C ASP A 687 18.00 44.09 7.26
N GLU A 688 17.82 43.76 8.55
CA GLU A 688 16.59 43.20 9.14
C GLU A 688 16.07 41.87 8.55
N ARG A 689 16.71 41.34 7.50
CA ARG A 689 16.35 40.11 6.79
C ARG A 689 15.95 38.96 7.73
N LEU A 690 16.74 38.71 8.77
CA LEU A 690 16.55 37.57 9.66
C LEU A 690 15.22 37.66 10.45
N GLU A 691 14.86 38.86 10.90
CA GLU A 691 13.62 39.09 11.67
C GLU A 691 12.40 38.94 10.76
N LEU A 692 12.46 39.49 9.54
CA LEU A 692 11.41 39.35 8.53
C LEU A 692 11.19 37.89 8.10
N LEU A 693 12.27 37.12 7.93
CA LEU A 693 12.16 35.68 7.63
C LEU A 693 11.51 34.90 8.79
N GLN A 694 11.80 35.26 10.05
CA GLN A 694 11.15 34.66 11.22
C GLN A 694 9.66 35.02 11.30
N THR A 695 9.27 36.24 10.94
CA THR A 695 7.86 36.63 10.81
C THR A 695 7.17 35.81 9.71
N ALA A 696 7.79 35.67 8.54
CA ALA A 696 7.25 34.86 7.44
C ALA A 696 7.10 33.38 7.84
N GLN A 697 8.06 32.82 8.59
CA GLN A 697 7.98 31.47 9.15
C GLN A 697 6.74 31.31 10.06
N SER A 698 6.51 32.25 10.98
CA SER A 698 5.34 32.24 11.86
C SER A 698 4.02 32.35 11.08
N ASN A 699 4.00 33.12 9.98
CA ASN A 699 2.83 33.26 9.11
C ASN A 699 2.51 31.95 8.38
N LEU A 700 3.53 31.24 7.86
CA LEU A 700 3.36 29.91 7.25
C LEU A 700 2.81 28.90 8.26
N GLN A 701 3.36 28.87 9.48
CA GLN A 701 2.87 27.99 10.54
C GLN A 701 1.40 28.26 10.87
N ARG A 702 1.03 29.54 10.99
CA ARG A 702 -0.35 29.95 11.30
C ARG A 702 -1.31 29.63 10.16
N LEU A 703 -0.91 29.82 8.91
CA LEU A 703 -1.71 29.46 7.74
C LEU A 703 -2.10 27.97 7.78
N GLY A 704 -1.13 27.09 8.07
CA GLY A 704 -1.41 25.67 8.21
C GLY A 704 -2.40 25.35 9.33
N SER A 705 -2.38 26.09 10.43
CA SER A 705 -3.34 25.89 11.53
C SER A 705 -4.76 26.35 11.24
N ILE A 706 -4.94 27.26 10.27
CA ILE A 706 -6.24 27.82 9.88
C ILE A 706 -6.88 26.96 8.79
N ASP A 707 -6.09 26.55 7.78
CA ASP A 707 -6.57 25.78 6.64
C ASP A 707 -5.98 24.37 6.63
N ALA A 708 -6.82 23.38 6.95
CA ALA A 708 -6.45 21.97 6.96
C ALA A 708 -5.99 21.45 5.59
N GLY A 709 -6.53 22.01 4.47
CA GLY A 709 -6.12 21.64 3.12
C GLY A 709 -4.69 22.07 2.79
N MET A 710 -4.27 23.21 3.34
CA MET A 710 -2.92 23.76 3.17
C MET A 710 -1.94 23.34 4.27
N TYR A 711 -2.38 22.57 5.27
CA TYR A 711 -1.56 22.18 6.42
C TYR A 711 -0.24 21.53 6.00
N GLY A 712 -0.26 20.60 5.03
CA GLY A 712 0.94 19.93 4.54
C GLY A 712 1.92 20.87 3.86
N THR A 713 1.45 21.65 2.88
CA THR A 713 2.25 22.57 2.08
C THR A 713 2.86 23.70 2.92
N SER A 714 2.05 24.35 3.73
CA SER A 714 2.48 25.45 4.61
C SER A 714 3.53 25.01 5.63
N ASN A 715 3.35 23.84 6.26
CA ASN A 715 4.32 23.30 7.20
C ASN A 715 5.60 22.82 6.53
N PHE A 716 5.52 22.31 5.29
CA PHE A 716 6.71 21.95 4.52
C PHE A 716 7.56 23.19 4.22
N LEU A 717 6.93 24.26 3.73
CA LEU A 717 7.58 25.53 3.46
C LEU A 717 8.12 26.19 4.73
N GLU A 718 7.36 26.14 5.83
CA GLU A 718 7.80 26.61 7.15
C GLU A 718 9.05 25.88 7.60
N THR A 719 9.07 24.54 7.56
CA THR A 719 10.21 23.75 8.03
C THR A 719 11.43 23.93 7.11
N PHE A 720 11.20 24.10 5.80
CA PHE A 720 12.25 24.43 4.84
C PHE A 720 12.86 25.80 5.13
N LEU A 721 12.03 26.81 5.35
CA LEU A 721 12.45 28.16 5.71
C LEU A 721 13.17 28.17 7.06
N ALA A 722 12.70 27.41 8.06
CA ALA A 722 13.34 27.27 9.36
C ALA A 722 14.77 26.74 9.24
N ALA A 723 14.98 25.70 8.42
CA ALA A 723 16.30 25.16 8.13
C ALA A 723 17.18 26.18 7.37
N GLN A 724 16.62 26.93 6.42
CA GLN A 724 17.33 27.95 5.68
C GLN A 724 17.79 29.11 6.57
N ILE A 725 16.93 29.58 7.48
CA ILE A 725 17.25 30.59 8.51
C ILE A 725 18.41 30.10 9.39
N GLN A 726 18.38 28.84 9.83
CA GLN A 726 19.44 28.24 10.65
C GLN A 726 20.77 28.15 9.89
N ILE A 727 20.74 27.79 8.61
CA ILE A 727 21.93 27.80 7.74
C ILE A 727 22.52 29.20 7.67
N GLU A 728 21.71 30.23 7.43
CA GLU A 728 22.19 31.61 7.32
C GLU A 728 22.84 32.10 8.63
N GLN A 729 22.19 31.88 9.77
CA GLN A 729 22.74 32.22 11.09
C GLN A 729 24.09 31.56 11.35
N MET A 730 24.24 30.28 10.95
CA MET A 730 25.47 29.51 11.13
C MET A 730 26.55 29.85 10.09
N GLN A 731 26.18 30.22 8.87
CA GLN A 731 27.13 30.68 7.84
C GLN A 731 27.83 31.98 8.26
N ARG A 732 27.12 32.91 8.92
CA ARG A 732 27.74 34.11 9.53
C ARG A 732 28.78 33.76 10.59
N CYS A 733 28.58 32.65 11.31
CA CYS A 733 29.57 32.11 12.25
C CYS A 733 30.76 31.45 11.53
N ALA A 734 30.55 30.89 10.33
CA ALA A 734 31.62 30.36 9.50
C ALA A 734 32.42 31.45 8.75
N SER A 735 31.93 32.68 8.63
CA SER A 735 32.70 33.80 8.07
C SER A 735 33.50 34.55 9.14
N THR A 736 32.97 34.67 10.36
CA THR A 736 33.58 35.42 11.47
C THR A 736 34.36 34.51 12.45
N GLN A 737 35.54 34.92 12.92
CA GLN A 737 36.29 34.16 13.94
C GLN A 737 35.68 34.27 15.36
N ARG A 738 34.61 35.05 15.54
CA ARG A 738 33.98 35.32 16.84
C ARG A 738 32.49 34.98 16.74
N SER A 739 32.07 33.82 17.23
CA SER A 739 30.64 33.52 17.42
C SER A 739 30.32 33.21 18.87
N ARG A 740 29.17 33.72 19.33
CA ARG A 740 28.55 33.46 20.63
C ARG A 740 27.31 32.53 20.54
N VAL A 741 26.98 32.02 19.34
CA VAL A 741 25.78 31.17 19.16
C VAL A 741 26.03 29.78 19.77
N PRO A 742 25.05 29.16 20.46
CA PRO A 742 25.09 27.76 20.88
C PRO A 742 25.12 26.83 19.65
N LEU A 743 26.32 26.63 19.10
CA LEU A 743 26.53 25.98 17.80
C LEU A 743 25.96 24.56 17.77
N LYS A 744 26.00 23.86 18.90
CA LYS A 744 25.55 22.47 19.03
C LYS A 744 24.03 22.35 18.96
N GLU A 745 23.29 23.20 19.67
CA GLU A 745 21.83 23.20 19.69
C GLU A 745 21.26 23.63 18.34
N SER A 746 21.82 24.69 17.74
CA SER A 746 21.43 25.17 16.41
C SER A 746 21.67 24.11 15.33
N LEU A 747 22.83 23.43 15.38
CA LEU A 747 23.14 22.35 14.46
C LEU A 747 22.21 21.14 14.64
N ALA A 748 21.92 20.75 15.87
CA ALA A 748 20.98 19.66 16.15
C ALA A 748 19.57 19.99 15.64
N ALA A 749 19.13 21.25 15.76
CA ALA A 749 17.86 21.71 15.23
C ALA A 749 17.84 21.72 13.68
N LEU A 750 18.93 22.14 13.02
CA LEU A 750 19.04 22.06 11.56
C LEU A 750 18.97 20.63 11.04
N ILE A 751 19.71 19.71 11.67
CA ILE A 751 19.67 18.29 11.31
C ILE A 751 18.25 17.73 11.50
N ARG A 752 17.57 18.10 12.59
CA ARG A 752 16.18 17.69 12.86
C ARG A 752 15.22 18.20 11.79
N ASN A 753 15.35 19.46 11.36
CA ASN A 753 14.51 20.02 10.29
C ASN A 753 14.78 19.34 8.94
N CYS A 754 16.04 19.04 8.61
CA CYS A 754 16.37 18.25 7.42
C CYS A 754 15.71 16.86 7.47
N LEU A 755 15.74 16.18 8.63
CA LEU A 755 15.09 14.89 8.79
C LEU A 755 13.57 14.98 8.70
N LYS A 756 12.94 16.02 9.25
CA LYS A 756 11.49 16.28 9.09
C LYS A 756 11.12 16.39 7.61
N LEU A 757 11.81 17.25 6.85
CA LEU A 757 11.56 17.43 5.41
C LEU A 757 11.65 16.11 4.63
N GLN A 758 12.53 15.20 5.06
CA GLN A 758 12.73 13.90 4.41
C GLN A 758 11.73 12.83 4.83
N HIS A 759 11.25 12.86 6.08
CA HIS A 759 10.57 11.72 6.68
C HIS A 759 9.18 12.01 7.25
N THR A 760 8.74 13.27 7.38
CA THR A 760 7.41 13.60 7.90
C THR A 760 6.46 14.12 6.81
N PHE A 761 6.91 14.27 5.57
CA PHE A 761 6.10 14.76 4.47
C PHE A 761 5.94 13.71 3.37
N SER A 762 4.80 13.73 2.69
CA SER A 762 4.48 12.89 1.53
C SER A 762 3.86 13.75 0.41
N GLY A 763 3.73 13.21 -0.79
CA GLY A 763 3.23 13.96 -1.96
C GLY A 763 4.27 14.91 -2.59
N LEU A 764 5.54 14.74 -2.26
CA LEU A 764 6.66 15.50 -2.82
C LEU A 764 6.91 15.09 -4.28
N ASN A 765 7.03 16.07 -5.18
CA ASN A 765 7.44 15.86 -6.55
C ASN A 765 8.99 15.84 -6.68
N TYR A 766 9.51 15.63 -7.90
CA TYR A 766 10.96 15.61 -8.14
C TYR A 766 11.66 16.89 -7.69
N GLY A 767 11.09 18.06 -8.01
CA GLY A 767 11.63 19.36 -7.63
C GLY A 767 11.66 19.56 -6.11
N ASP A 768 10.61 19.17 -5.40
CA ASP A 768 10.56 19.25 -3.94
C ASP A 768 11.66 18.40 -3.30
N ILE A 769 11.81 17.15 -3.77
CA ILE A 769 12.83 16.22 -3.27
C ILE A 769 14.23 16.75 -3.58
N LEU A 770 14.44 17.31 -4.77
CA LEU A 770 15.71 17.95 -5.14
C LEU A 770 16.03 19.09 -4.18
N GLN A 771 15.09 19.99 -3.92
CA GLN A 771 15.28 21.11 -2.98
C GLN A 771 15.63 20.63 -1.58
N VAL A 772 14.95 19.60 -1.07
CA VAL A 772 15.28 19.00 0.24
C VAL A 772 16.68 18.38 0.24
N LYS A 773 17.09 17.70 -0.82
CA LYS A 773 18.44 17.13 -0.96
C LYS A 773 19.51 18.23 -1.04
N GLN A 774 19.26 19.31 -1.77
CA GLN A 774 20.17 20.47 -1.88
C GLN A 774 20.34 21.20 -0.54
N LEU A 775 19.24 21.36 0.20
CA LEU A 775 19.25 21.93 1.55
C LEU A 775 20.07 21.05 2.51
N ARG A 776 19.85 19.73 2.48
CA ARG A 776 20.63 18.79 3.30
C ARG A 776 22.11 18.79 2.93
N LEU A 777 22.46 18.86 1.65
CA LEU A 777 23.85 18.94 1.20
C LEU A 777 24.54 20.19 1.78
N ARG A 778 23.88 21.35 1.72
CA ARG A 778 24.35 22.59 2.37
C ARG A 778 24.54 22.42 3.86
N ALA A 779 23.55 21.84 4.54
CA ALA A 779 23.61 21.58 5.98
C ALA A 779 24.80 20.69 6.36
N CYS A 780 25.04 19.60 5.63
CA CYS A 780 26.18 18.70 5.85
C CYS A 780 27.53 19.38 5.58
N ALA A 781 27.63 20.17 4.52
CA ALA A 781 28.86 20.90 4.18
C ALA A 781 29.19 21.95 5.25
N LEU A 782 28.19 22.70 5.70
CA LEU A 782 28.31 23.66 6.78
C LEU A 782 28.67 22.98 8.11
N HIS A 783 28.06 21.85 8.43
CA HIS A 783 28.37 21.05 9.62
C HIS A 783 29.84 20.65 9.66
N LEU A 784 30.40 20.13 8.56
CA LEU A 784 31.81 19.78 8.48
C LEU A 784 32.72 21.01 8.70
N VAL A 785 32.41 22.13 8.03
CA VAL A 785 33.20 23.38 8.14
C VAL A 785 33.24 23.89 9.58
N LEU A 786 32.09 23.91 10.25
CA LEU A 786 31.97 24.38 11.63
C LEU A 786 32.72 23.47 12.61
N VAL A 787 32.57 22.14 12.48
CA VAL A 787 33.26 21.17 13.34
C VAL A 787 34.77 21.25 13.22
N VAL A 788 35.29 21.38 11.99
CA VAL A 788 36.74 21.47 11.75
C VAL A 788 37.31 22.79 12.28
N ARG A 789 36.59 23.90 12.15
CA ARG A 789 37.03 25.21 12.65
C ARG A 789 37.05 25.28 14.18
N ASP A 790 35.97 24.82 14.80
CA ASP A 790 35.79 24.90 16.25
C ASP A 790 36.59 23.80 16.99
N ARG A 791 37.05 22.76 16.28
CA ARG A 791 37.71 21.57 16.85
C ARG A 791 36.87 20.89 17.95
N SER A 792 35.55 21.07 17.91
CA SER A 792 34.65 20.62 18.98
C SER A 792 34.41 19.12 19.01
N GLN A 793 34.57 18.43 17.88
CA GLN A 793 34.38 16.98 17.78
C GLN A 793 35.14 16.38 16.59
N SER A 794 35.15 15.06 16.49
CA SER A 794 35.73 14.36 15.35
C SER A 794 35.05 14.78 14.04
N ALA A 795 35.85 15.26 13.08
CA ALA A 795 35.39 15.62 11.76
C ALA A 795 35.08 14.42 10.86
N LEU A 796 35.44 13.20 11.28
CA LEU A 796 35.25 11.99 10.48
C LEU A 796 33.77 11.71 10.20
N GLY A 797 32.92 11.74 11.24
CA GLY A 797 31.47 11.52 11.11
C GLY A 797 30.79 12.55 10.19
N PRO A 798 30.95 13.87 10.42
CA PRO A 798 30.42 14.90 9.53
C PRO A 798 30.93 14.78 8.08
N CYS A 799 32.21 14.41 7.90
CA CYS A 799 32.78 14.20 6.57
C CYS A 799 32.13 13.01 5.85
N GLN A 800 31.95 11.87 6.53
CA GLN A 800 31.27 10.70 5.96
C GLN A 800 29.82 11.03 5.61
N MET A 801 29.10 11.76 6.48
CA MET A 801 27.72 12.18 6.22
C MET A 801 27.60 13.11 5.00
N LEU A 802 28.56 14.02 4.81
CA LEU A 802 28.63 14.88 3.63
C LEU A 802 28.83 14.06 2.36
N LEU A 803 29.82 13.17 2.35
CA LEU A 803 30.14 12.33 1.19
C LEU A 803 28.97 11.41 0.82
N GLN A 804 28.33 10.78 1.82
CA GLN A 804 27.14 9.96 1.59
C GLN A 804 26.00 10.80 1.00
N THR A 805 25.74 11.97 1.58
CA THR A 805 24.69 12.87 1.07
C THR A 805 24.99 13.35 -0.35
N ALA A 806 26.27 13.57 -0.70
CA ALA A 806 26.70 13.93 -2.05
C ALA A 806 26.51 12.78 -3.05
N GLY A 807 26.77 11.52 -2.64
CA GLY A 807 26.41 10.33 -3.41
C GLY A 807 24.90 10.24 -3.64
N ASP A 808 24.12 10.31 -2.55
CA ASP A 808 22.65 10.20 -2.56
C ASP A 808 21.95 11.22 -3.48
N ILE A 809 22.49 12.44 -3.59
CA ILE A 809 21.95 13.47 -4.48
C ILE A 809 22.45 13.30 -5.92
N SER A 810 23.70 12.89 -6.11
CA SER A 810 24.26 12.64 -7.44
C SER A 810 23.53 11.49 -8.15
N GLU A 811 23.27 10.40 -7.44
CA GLU A 811 22.46 9.29 -7.96
C GLU A 811 21.03 9.72 -8.27
N PHE A 812 20.41 10.52 -7.40
CA PHE A 812 19.06 11.03 -7.61
C PHE A 812 18.96 11.93 -8.85
N ILE A 813 19.95 12.79 -9.09
CA ILE A 813 20.01 13.63 -10.30
C ILE A 813 20.22 12.74 -11.54
N LYS A 814 21.19 11.82 -11.50
CA LYS A 814 21.51 10.91 -12.61
C LYS A 814 20.32 10.03 -13.02
N ALA A 815 19.54 9.56 -12.05
CA ALA A 815 18.36 8.73 -12.31
C ALA A 815 17.29 9.46 -13.12
N ASN A 816 17.16 10.79 -12.97
CA ASN A 816 16.15 11.57 -13.67
C ASN A 816 16.61 12.06 -15.05
N THR A 817 17.92 12.27 -15.27
CA THR A 817 18.46 12.64 -16.60
C THR A 817 18.37 11.50 -17.62
N LYS A 818 18.41 10.24 -17.18
CA LYS A 818 18.32 9.09 -18.09
C LYS A 818 16.97 8.96 -18.80
N ASP A 819 15.89 9.49 -18.21
CA ASP A 819 14.55 9.44 -18.79
C ASP A 819 14.32 10.50 -19.90
N GLU A 820 15.23 11.47 -20.08
CA GLU A 820 15.11 12.50 -21.13
C GLU A 820 15.71 12.10 -22.47
N GLU A 821 16.76 11.26 -22.50
CA GLU A 821 17.43 10.86 -23.75
C GLU A 821 16.63 9.85 -24.59
N GLU A 822 15.56 9.26 -24.06
CA GLU A 822 14.74 8.24 -24.77
C GLU A 822 13.43 8.76 -25.40
N LYS A 823 13.20 10.08 -25.52
CA LYS A 823 12.03 10.59 -26.27
C LYS A 823 12.39 11.03 -27.70
N PRO A 824 11.86 10.37 -28.75
CA PRO A 824 12.03 10.83 -30.13
C PRO A 824 11.29 12.16 -30.37
N PRO A 825 11.73 12.97 -31.34
CA PRO A 825 11.23 14.33 -31.56
C PRO A 825 9.74 14.31 -31.92
N VAL A 826 8.93 15.01 -31.12
CA VAL A 826 7.48 15.13 -31.30
C VAL A 826 7.20 16.16 -32.37
N VAL A 827 6.51 15.72 -33.44
CA VAL A 827 5.95 16.56 -34.49
C VAL A 827 4.87 17.46 -33.88
N GLU A 828 4.99 18.77 -34.12
CA GLU A 828 4.08 19.81 -33.66
C GLU A 828 2.63 19.51 -34.10
N THR A 829 1.75 19.23 -33.13
CA THR A 829 0.30 19.31 -33.31
C THR A 829 -0.28 20.14 -32.17
N ASP A 830 -0.88 21.26 -32.55
CA ASP A 830 -1.56 22.24 -31.69
C ASP A 830 -2.64 21.60 -30.81
N MET A 831 -2.36 21.44 -29.52
CA MET A 831 -3.37 21.31 -28.47
C MET A 831 -2.87 21.96 -27.16
N PRO A 832 -3.76 22.62 -26.39
CA PRO A 832 -3.36 23.67 -25.47
C PRO A 832 -2.69 23.13 -24.20
N MET A 833 -1.65 23.85 -23.79
CA MET A 833 -0.84 23.68 -22.59
C MET A 833 -1.67 23.32 -21.35
N LYS A 834 -1.60 22.05 -20.92
CA LYS A 834 -2.00 21.62 -19.58
C LYS A 834 -0.93 20.70 -19.00
N GLU A 835 -0.32 21.18 -17.92
CA GLU A 835 0.50 20.45 -16.96
C GLU A 835 1.92 20.01 -17.40
N SER A 836 2.73 20.98 -17.84
CA SER A 836 4.20 20.89 -17.72
C SER A 836 4.62 21.05 -16.24
N VAL A 837 4.26 20.07 -15.39
CA VAL A 837 4.62 20.09 -13.97
C VAL A 837 6.06 19.58 -13.79
N SER A 838 6.99 20.52 -13.73
CA SER A 838 8.25 20.51 -12.97
C SER A 838 9.26 19.35 -13.16
N ARG A 839 9.41 18.79 -14.37
CA ARG A 839 10.60 17.96 -14.68
C ARG A 839 11.88 18.78 -14.93
N ASP A 840 11.74 20.09 -15.15
CA ASP A 840 12.85 21.03 -15.41
C ASP A 840 13.62 21.49 -14.17
N ALA A 841 13.36 20.92 -12.99
CA ALA A 841 14.04 21.33 -11.77
C ALA A 841 15.52 20.90 -11.81
N GLN A 842 16.42 21.83 -12.15
CA GLN A 842 17.87 21.58 -12.19
C GLN A 842 18.53 21.88 -10.84
N PRO A 843 19.59 21.13 -10.45
CA PRO A 843 20.37 21.47 -9.26
C PRO A 843 21.01 22.83 -9.45
N ASP A 844 21.05 23.67 -8.42
CA ASP A 844 21.61 25.02 -8.49
C ASP A 844 23.14 25.03 -8.69
N SER A 845 23.70 26.23 -8.93
CA SER A 845 25.13 26.38 -9.18
C SER A 845 26.01 25.94 -8.01
N PHE A 846 25.58 26.20 -6.77
CA PHE A 846 26.34 25.83 -5.58
C PHE A 846 26.41 24.29 -5.45
N THR A 847 25.28 23.62 -5.59
CA THR A 847 25.17 22.16 -5.54
C THR A 847 26.04 21.53 -6.62
N ARG A 848 25.95 21.99 -7.88
CA ARG A 848 26.79 21.45 -8.97
C ARG A 848 28.28 21.61 -8.69
N GLN A 849 28.71 22.80 -8.28
CA GLN A 849 30.12 23.06 -7.96
C GLN A 849 30.62 22.21 -6.80
N LEU A 850 29.82 22.06 -5.75
CA LEU A 850 30.18 21.25 -4.59
C LEU A 850 30.28 19.76 -4.94
N LEU A 851 29.36 19.23 -5.75
CA LEU A 851 29.41 17.84 -6.20
C LEU A 851 30.65 17.56 -7.06
N ILE A 852 30.94 18.43 -8.04
CA ILE A 852 32.15 18.31 -8.88
C ILE A 852 33.42 18.33 -8.01
N LYS A 853 33.48 19.24 -7.03
CA LYS A 853 34.62 19.31 -6.10
C LYS A 853 34.78 18.05 -5.27
N LEU A 854 33.69 17.49 -4.74
CA LEU A 854 33.74 16.29 -3.90
C LEU A 854 34.13 15.05 -4.70
N ASP A 855 33.59 14.90 -5.91
CA ASP A 855 33.89 13.78 -6.82
C ASP A 855 35.37 13.77 -7.27
N GLY A 856 35.97 14.95 -7.43
CA GLY A 856 37.39 15.10 -7.77
C GLY A 856 38.41 14.76 -6.67
N ILE A 857 37.97 14.41 -5.44
CA ILE A 857 38.88 14.15 -4.32
C ILE A 857 39.21 12.66 -4.22
N SER A 858 40.40 12.28 -4.70
CA SER A 858 40.90 10.89 -4.68
C SER A 858 41.12 10.27 -3.29
N ASP A 859 41.37 11.09 -2.26
CA ASP A 859 41.52 10.65 -0.86
C ASP A 859 40.78 11.64 0.05
N PRO A 860 39.48 11.42 0.33
CA PRO A 860 38.60 12.39 0.97
C PRO A 860 38.77 12.42 2.50
N LYS A 861 39.99 12.65 2.97
CA LYS A 861 40.29 12.91 4.39
C LYS A 861 39.57 14.18 4.86
N PRO A 862 39.05 14.23 6.10
CA PRO A 862 38.26 15.36 6.59
C PRO A 862 38.93 16.73 6.43
N GLY A 863 40.24 16.81 6.68
CA GLY A 863 41.01 18.05 6.51
C GLY A 863 41.17 18.49 5.05
N ARG A 864 41.28 17.56 4.10
CA ARG A 864 41.35 17.87 2.66
C ARG A 864 40.00 18.31 2.14
N VAL A 865 38.95 17.55 2.45
CA VAL A 865 37.56 17.89 2.09
C VAL A 865 37.21 19.27 2.63
N PHE A 866 37.52 19.55 3.90
CA PHE A 866 37.33 20.87 4.50
C PHE A 866 38.00 22.00 3.69
N ARG A 867 39.29 21.87 3.33
CA ARG A 867 40.02 22.91 2.59
C ARG A 867 39.41 23.17 1.22
N GLU A 868 38.96 22.13 0.52
CA GLU A 868 38.38 22.25 -0.82
C GLU A 868 37.00 22.91 -0.84
N ILE A 869 36.15 22.60 0.15
CA ILE A 869 34.78 23.11 0.20
C ILE A 869 34.65 24.44 0.93
N LEU A 870 35.60 24.79 1.81
CA LEU A 870 35.52 26.00 2.64
C LEU A 870 35.21 27.28 1.84
N PRO A 871 35.88 27.57 0.70
CA PRO A 871 35.57 28.77 -0.09
C PRO A 871 34.13 28.79 -0.62
N LEU A 872 33.60 27.62 -1.01
CA LEU A 872 32.22 27.50 -1.51
C LEU A 872 31.22 27.71 -0.37
N VAL A 873 31.44 27.09 0.79
CA VAL A 873 30.52 27.15 1.95
C VAL A 873 30.45 28.56 2.54
N GLN A 874 31.56 29.31 2.56
CA GLN A 874 31.60 30.69 3.07
C GLN A 874 30.83 31.68 2.19
N GLN A 875 30.69 31.39 0.89
CA GLN A 875 30.01 32.23 -0.10
C GLN A 875 28.73 31.57 -0.64
N ALA A 876 28.18 30.60 0.09
CA ALA A 876 27.03 29.84 -0.37
C ALA A 876 25.78 30.73 -0.41
N PRO A 877 25.13 30.90 -1.58
CA PRO A 877 23.92 31.68 -1.69
C PRO A 877 22.75 30.98 -0.99
N PRO A 878 21.73 31.73 -0.53
CA PRO A 878 20.53 31.13 0.02
C PRO A 878 19.84 30.26 -1.04
N LEU A 879 19.28 29.13 -0.59
CA LEU A 879 18.51 28.26 -1.47
C LEU A 879 17.11 28.86 -1.64
N ALA A 880 16.67 29.03 -2.89
CA ALA A 880 15.30 29.44 -3.18
C ALA A 880 14.29 28.48 -2.55
N LEU A 881 13.17 28.99 -2.07
CA LEU A 881 12.11 28.13 -1.56
C LEU A 881 11.54 27.27 -2.68
N PRO A 882 11.11 26.03 -2.40
CA PRO A 882 10.34 25.26 -3.36
C PRO A 882 9.01 25.98 -3.64
N PRO A 883 8.47 25.89 -4.87
CA PRO A 883 7.16 26.43 -5.18
C PRO A 883 6.06 25.73 -4.35
N ALA A 884 4.91 26.39 -4.19
CA ALA A 884 3.77 25.79 -3.50
C ALA A 884 3.28 24.54 -4.26
N ASN A 885 3.25 23.40 -3.55
CA ASN A 885 2.68 22.15 -4.05
C ASN A 885 1.54 21.71 -3.12
N ASP A 886 0.32 21.77 -3.63
CA ASP A 886 -0.93 21.45 -2.94
C ASP A 886 -1.14 19.95 -2.66
N LYS A 887 -0.30 19.08 -3.25
CA LYS A 887 -0.32 17.62 -3.01
C LYS A 887 0.47 17.21 -1.77
N ILE A 888 1.27 18.11 -1.20
CA ILE A 888 2.08 17.81 -0.02
C ILE A 888 1.18 17.56 1.18
N ARG A 889 1.46 16.48 1.91
CA ARG A 889 0.78 16.10 3.16
C ARG A 889 1.81 15.89 4.25
N ARG A 890 1.45 16.20 5.49
CA ARG A 890 2.31 16.01 6.67
C ARG A 890 1.78 14.86 7.52
N CYS A 891 2.67 13.98 7.94
CA CYS A 891 2.40 12.95 8.93
C CYS A 891 2.31 13.60 10.31
N VAL A 892 1.16 13.47 10.96
CA VAL A 892 0.87 14.02 12.29
C VAL A 892 0.11 12.99 13.09
N ALA A 893 0.29 12.98 14.41
CA ALA A 893 -0.48 12.11 15.28
C ALA A 893 -1.32 12.92 16.27
N ASN A 894 -2.44 12.34 16.70
CA ASN A 894 -3.31 12.85 17.76
C ASN A 894 -3.60 11.71 18.75
N ILE A 895 -3.22 11.90 20.01
CA ILE A 895 -3.44 10.89 21.06
C ILE A 895 -4.84 11.10 21.63
N LEU A 896 -5.70 10.10 21.48
CA LEU A 896 -7.07 10.08 21.99
C LEU A 896 -7.13 9.48 23.40
N GLU A 897 -6.40 8.38 23.61
CA GLU A 897 -6.25 7.73 24.91
C GLU A 897 -4.76 7.54 25.22
N PRO A 898 -4.30 7.87 26.44
CA PRO A 898 -5.04 8.49 27.53
C PRO A 898 -5.47 9.92 27.19
N CYS A 899 -6.69 10.30 27.56
CA CYS A 899 -7.25 11.61 27.24
C CYS A 899 -6.40 12.72 27.90
N PRO A 900 -5.80 13.64 27.13
CA PRO A 900 -4.94 14.69 27.69
C PRO A 900 -5.64 15.58 28.73
N LEU A 901 -6.96 15.81 28.55
CA LEU A 901 -7.79 16.66 29.41
C LEU A 901 -8.15 16.01 30.76
N GLN A 902 -8.34 14.69 30.80
CA GLN A 902 -8.78 13.97 32.00
C GLN A 902 -7.62 13.41 32.84
N SER A 903 -6.39 13.53 32.34
CA SER A 903 -5.20 12.92 32.96
C SER A 903 -4.83 13.47 34.34
N GLN A 904 -5.36 14.63 34.74
CA GLN A 904 -5.03 15.26 36.01
C GLN A 904 -5.73 14.62 37.21
N ASP A 905 -6.92 14.07 37.02
CA ASP A 905 -7.73 13.55 38.14
C ASP A 905 -7.51 12.05 38.39
N ASN A 906 -7.15 11.29 37.35
CA ASN A 906 -7.04 9.84 37.41
C ASN A 906 -5.61 9.36 37.66
N VAL A 907 -5.28 9.10 38.94
CA VAL A 907 -3.98 8.53 39.34
C VAL A 907 -3.94 7.02 39.10
N ILE A 908 -3.02 6.57 38.25
CA ILE A 908 -2.70 5.15 38.07
C ILE A 908 -1.77 4.70 39.21
N LYS A 909 -2.34 3.97 40.18
CA LYS A 909 -1.60 3.41 41.32
C LYS A 909 -1.21 1.97 41.04
N VAL A 910 0.07 1.65 41.18
CA VAL A 910 0.58 0.28 41.02
C VAL A 910 1.61 -0.03 42.09
N THR A 911 1.74 -1.29 42.47
CA THR A 911 2.87 -1.73 43.29
C THR A 911 4.15 -1.58 42.49
N ALA A 912 5.16 -0.91 43.05
CA ALA A 912 6.44 -0.67 42.40
C ALA A 912 7.08 -1.98 41.94
N GLY A 913 7.67 -1.95 40.74
CA GLY A 913 8.19 -3.12 40.04
C GLY A 913 7.14 -3.92 39.26
N LEU A 914 5.84 -3.80 39.57
CA LEU A 914 4.77 -4.39 38.76
C LEU A 914 4.37 -3.48 37.59
N ILE A 915 3.63 -4.06 36.65
CA ILE A 915 3.21 -3.41 35.42
C ILE A 915 1.79 -2.87 35.58
N ALA A 916 1.58 -1.61 35.19
CA ALA A 916 0.28 -1.05 34.91
C ALA A 916 0.05 -1.01 33.40
N ALA A 917 -1.07 -1.60 32.95
CA ALA A 917 -1.51 -1.53 31.57
C ALA A 917 -2.35 -0.27 31.34
N VAL A 918 -1.94 0.56 30.39
CA VAL A 918 -2.62 1.81 30.02
C VAL A 918 -3.10 1.70 28.58
N PRO A 919 -4.41 1.75 28.30
CA PRO A 919 -4.92 1.84 26.94
C PRO A 919 -4.32 3.04 26.21
N PHE A 920 -3.89 2.82 24.97
CA PHE A 920 -3.32 3.84 24.12
C PHE A 920 -3.97 3.81 22.75
N VAL A 921 -4.68 4.89 22.44
CA VAL A 921 -5.36 5.07 21.16
C VAL A 921 -4.88 6.38 20.55
N ALA A 922 -4.39 6.31 19.32
CA ALA A 922 -3.97 7.49 18.58
C ALA A 922 -4.41 7.42 17.12
N GLU A 923 -4.83 8.55 16.57
CA GLU A 923 -5.05 8.71 15.14
C GLU A 923 -3.80 9.32 14.50
N ILE A 924 -3.39 8.75 13.38
CA ILE A 924 -2.18 9.16 12.67
C ILE A 924 -2.59 9.49 11.24
N ASP A 925 -2.48 10.76 10.90
CA ASP A 925 -2.79 11.27 9.58
C ASP A 925 -1.60 11.10 8.64
N ASN A 926 -1.87 10.72 7.40
CA ASN A 926 -0.89 10.64 6.32
C ASN A 926 0.33 9.73 6.61
N LEU A 927 0.14 8.63 7.34
CA LEU A 927 1.18 7.65 7.64
C LEU A 927 1.42 6.73 6.43
N LEU A 928 2.64 6.73 5.91
CA LEU A 928 3.08 5.84 4.84
C LEU A 928 3.39 4.45 5.40
N GLU A 929 3.20 3.42 4.58
CA GLU A 929 3.50 2.03 4.95
C GLU A 929 4.96 1.84 5.37
N SER A 930 5.89 2.52 4.69
CA SER A 930 7.32 2.51 5.04
C SER A 930 7.60 3.12 6.41
N GLN A 931 6.79 4.07 6.88
CA GLN A 931 6.96 4.74 8.17
C GLN A 931 6.41 3.93 9.34
N LYS A 932 5.51 2.95 9.12
CA LYS A 932 4.97 2.10 10.19
C LYS A 932 6.04 1.33 10.94
N ALA A 933 7.09 0.90 10.25
CA ALA A 933 8.23 0.20 10.85
C ALA A 933 9.10 1.13 11.72
N ASP A 934 9.07 2.44 11.45
CA ASP A 934 9.84 3.46 12.17
C ASP A 934 9.05 4.08 13.34
N MET A 935 7.74 3.81 13.44
CA MET A 935 6.89 4.34 14.50
C MET A 935 7.33 3.84 15.87
N ARG A 936 7.41 4.76 16.84
CA ARG A 936 7.75 4.47 18.22
C ARG A 936 6.83 5.22 19.17
N ILE A 937 6.52 4.58 20.30
CA ILE A 937 5.91 5.20 21.45
C ILE A 937 7.02 5.52 22.45
N LYS A 938 7.24 6.80 22.70
CA LYS A 938 8.21 7.31 23.64
C LYS A 938 7.53 7.57 24.98
N ILE A 939 8.10 7.00 26.04
CA ILE A 939 7.62 7.13 27.41
C ILE A 939 8.73 7.80 28.20
N LYS A 940 8.47 8.99 28.73
CA LYS A 940 9.41 9.77 29.52
C LYS A 940 8.92 9.87 30.96
N TYR A 941 9.73 9.37 31.87
CA TYR A 941 9.49 9.39 33.30
C TYR A 941 9.99 10.70 33.93
N PRO A 942 9.49 11.07 35.14
CA PRO A 942 9.88 12.29 35.84
C PRO A 942 11.38 12.41 36.13
N ASP A 943 12.05 11.28 36.35
CA ASP A 943 13.51 11.18 36.58
C ASP A 943 14.33 11.33 35.29
N GLN A 944 13.68 11.71 34.18
CA GLN A 944 14.23 11.81 32.82
C GLN A 944 14.60 10.47 32.19
N HIS A 945 14.29 9.34 32.81
CA HIS A 945 14.46 8.04 32.16
C HIS A 945 13.46 7.92 31.01
N MET A 946 13.92 7.36 29.89
CA MET A 946 13.14 7.24 28.67
C MET A 946 13.09 5.80 28.20
N HIS A 947 11.88 5.34 27.89
CA HIS A 947 11.62 4.06 27.25
C HIS A 947 10.99 4.28 25.88
N THR A 948 11.40 3.47 24.91
CA THR A 948 10.85 3.50 23.57
C THR A 948 10.24 2.14 23.25
N VAL A 949 8.95 2.11 22.94
CA VAL A 949 8.18 0.90 22.62
C VAL A 949 7.88 0.86 21.13
N VAL A 950 8.00 -0.32 20.53
CA VAL A 950 7.63 -0.56 19.13
C VAL A 950 6.19 -1.12 19.11
N PRO A 951 5.21 -0.42 18.51
CA PRO A 951 3.86 -0.94 18.37
C PRO A 951 3.82 -2.18 17.47
N LYS A 952 2.89 -3.09 17.72
CA LYS A 952 2.68 -4.24 16.82
C LYS A 952 2.08 -3.75 15.50
N GLN A 953 2.45 -4.40 14.40
CA GLN A 953 1.91 -4.05 13.08
C GLN A 953 0.39 -4.31 12.98
N SER A 954 -0.12 -5.29 13.73
CA SER A 954 -1.55 -5.60 13.85
C SER A 954 -2.39 -4.51 14.53
N ASP A 955 -1.75 -3.66 15.32
CA ASP A 955 -2.42 -2.63 16.13
C ASP A 955 -2.73 -1.37 15.30
N PHE A 956 -2.17 -1.27 14.09
CA PHE A 956 -2.50 -0.23 13.12
C PHE A 956 -3.70 -0.66 12.28
N LYS A 957 -4.86 -0.04 12.52
CA LYS A 957 -6.08 -0.26 11.76
C LYS A 957 -6.35 0.93 10.84
N PRO A 958 -6.77 0.72 9.58
CA PRO A 958 -7.18 1.83 8.73
C PRO A 958 -8.43 2.50 9.31
N ILE A 959 -8.52 3.83 9.21
CA ILE A 959 -9.74 4.54 9.61
C ILE A 959 -10.80 4.34 8.52
N MET A 960 -11.96 3.82 8.92
CA MET A 960 -13.09 3.56 8.02
C MET A 960 -13.98 4.80 7.90
N THR A 961 -14.48 5.04 6.69
CA THR A 961 -15.41 6.14 6.37
C THR A 961 -16.57 5.62 5.54
N GLU A 962 -17.61 6.45 5.33
CA GLU A 962 -18.72 6.12 4.41
C GLU A 962 -18.24 5.80 2.98
N GLN A 963 -17.06 6.30 2.58
CA GLN A 963 -16.45 6.04 1.27
C GLN A 963 -15.50 4.83 1.27
N GLY A 964 -15.37 4.12 2.38
CA GLY A 964 -14.46 3.00 2.60
C GLY A 964 -13.23 3.37 3.42
N GLU A 965 -12.21 2.52 3.32
CA GLU A 965 -10.92 2.68 4.01
C GLU A 965 -10.21 3.98 3.60
N HIS A 966 -9.80 4.79 4.57
CA HIS A 966 -8.92 5.92 4.30
C HIS A 966 -7.55 5.42 3.80
N LYS A 967 -7.01 6.07 2.76
CA LYS A 967 -5.79 5.59 2.08
C LYS A 967 -4.53 5.64 2.94
N THR A 968 -4.45 6.59 3.85
CA THR A 968 -3.21 6.93 4.60
C THR A 968 -3.43 7.23 6.07
N ASN A 969 -4.68 7.27 6.55
CA ASN A 969 -4.96 7.63 7.94
C ASN A 969 -5.27 6.34 8.67
N VAL A 970 -4.61 6.18 9.81
CA VAL A 970 -4.67 4.95 10.60
C VAL A 970 -4.96 5.28 12.04
N ARG A 971 -5.63 4.36 12.71
CA ARG A 971 -5.76 4.37 14.16
C ARG A 971 -4.82 3.32 14.72
N LEU A 972 -3.96 3.74 15.64
CA LEU A 972 -3.15 2.87 16.45
C LEU A 972 -3.90 2.60 17.75
N ARG A 973 -4.29 1.34 17.99
CA ARG A 973 -4.92 0.89 19.23
C ARG A 973 -4.05 -0.17 19.89
N THR A 974 -3.39 0.19 20.97
CA THR A 974 -2.48 -0.70 21.69
C THR A 974 -2.55 -0.47 23.20
N THR A 975 -1.76 -1.22 23.95
CA THR A 975 -1.66 -1.10 25.41
C THR A 975 -0.22 -0.81 25.79
N ILE A 976 -0.02 0.31 26.48
CA ILE A 976 1.28 0.70 27.01
C ILE A 976 1.46 0.08 28.40
N LEU A 977 2.64 -0.47 28.64
CA LEU A 977 3.00 -1.07 29.91
C LEU A 977 3.92 -0.10 30.68
N LEU A 978 3.44 0.41 31.80
CA LEU A 978 4.20 1.28 32.69
C LEU A 978 4.70 0.46 33.90
N SER A 979 5.99 0.49 34.18
CA SER A 979 6.58 -0.07 35.41
C SER A 979 7.73 0.82 35.87
N HIS A 980 7.87 0.99 37.18
CA HIS A 980 8.96 1.76 37.77
C HIS A 980 9.23 1.37 39.23
N SER A 981 10.40 1.74 39.75
CA SER A 981 10.72 1.72 41.18
C SER A 981 9.85 2.69 41.99
N VAL A 982 9.83 2.53 43.32
CA VAL A 982 8.97 3.30 44.23
C VAL A 982 9.21 4.80 44.11
N TRP A 983 8.12 5.56 44.04
CA TRP A 983 8.13 7.02 44.13
C TRP A 983 7.45 7.52 45.42
N THR A 984 7.88 8.68 45.90
CA THR A 984 7.27 9.37 47.05
C THR A 984 5.86 9.86 46.70
N GLU A 985 5.73 10.58 45.59
CA GLU A 985 4.49 11.20 45.12
C GLU A 985 4.05 10.70 43.74
N SER A 986 2.76 10.86 43.44
CA SER A 986 2.22 10.60 42.09
C SER A 986 2.80 11.64 41.14
N SER A 987 3.40 11.20 40.03
CA SER A 987 4.11 12.09 39.10
C SER A 987 3.68 11.83 37.66
N LEU A 988 3.88 12.83 36.80
CA LEU A 988 3.46 12.78 35.40
C LEU A 988 4.45 11.99 34.56
N VAL A 989 3.95 10.96 33.89
CA VAL A 989 4.63 10.24 32.81
C VAL A 989 4.17 10.82 31.49
N GLU A 990 5.11 11.18 30.61
CA GLU A 990 4.82 11.73 29.28
C GLU A 990 4.90 10.62 28.23
N ILE A 991 3.84 10.46 27.44
CA ILE A 991 3.73 9.46 26.37
C ILE A 991 3.56 10.18 25.05
N GLN A 992 4.39 9.88 24.05
CA GLN A 992 4.41 10.60 22.78
C GLN A 992 4.68 9.65 21.60
N LEU A 993 4.18 9.99 20.42
CA LEU A 993 4.51 9.27 19.17
C LEU A 993 5.63 9.97 18.40
N CYS A 994 6.58 9.18 17.91
CA CYS A 994 7.67 9.66 17.07
C CYS A 994 8.07 8.65 15.98
N LEU A 995 8.73 9.14 14.94
CA LEU A 995 9.42 8.31 13.94
C LEU A 995 10.90 8.19 14.30
N ALA A 996 11.38 6.97 14.54
CA ALA A 996 12.79 6.67 14.80
C ALA A 996 13.54 6.34 13.50
N VAL A 997 13.74 7.37 12.67
CA VAL A 997 14.36 7.26 11.34
C VAL A 997 15.86 6.94 11.38
N ARG A 998 16.54 7.31 12.47
CA ARG A 998 17.95 6.95 12.75
C ARG A 998 18.14 6.70 14.25
N PRO A 999 19.16 5.90 14.64
CA PRO A 999 19.52 5.74 16.05
C PRO A 999 19.72 7.11 16.72
N GLY A 1000 18.99 7.37 17.81
CA GLY A 1000 19.04 8.63 18.55
C GLY A 1000 18.40 9.85 17.87
N SER A 1001 17.77 9.71 16.70
CA SER A 1001 17.04 10.79 16.01
C SER A 1001 15.55 10.45 15.90
N GLU A 1002 14.79 10.89 16.88
CA GLU A 1002 13.33 10.72 16.94
C GLU A 1002 12.63 11.98 16.42
N LEU A 1003 11.72 11.82 15.46
CA LEU A 1003 10.89 12.89 14.94
C LEU A 1003 9.52 12.85 15.60
N GLU A 1004 9.30 13.77 16.53
CA GLU A 1004 8.03 13.90 17.26
C GLU A 1004 6.88 14.28 16.31
N LEU A 1005 5.77 13.52 16.40
CA LEU A 1005 4.59 13.69 15.55
C LEU A 1005 3.42 14.42 16.23
N CYS A 1006 3.46 14.51 17.56
CA CYS A 1006 2.38 15.08 18.37
C CYS A 1006 2.92 15.69 19.66
N LYS A 1007 2.07 16.39 20.43
CA LYS A 1007 2.39 16.77 21.82
C LYS A 1007 2.31 15.53 22.73
N PRO A 1008 3.13 15.44 23.79
CA PRO A 1008 3.03 14.33 24.72
C PRO A 1008 1.69 14.34 25.48
N ALA A 1009 1.06 13.18 25.57
CA ALA A 1009 -0.01 12.92 26.53
C ALA A 1009 0.61 12.70 27.91
N LYS A 1010 -0.03 13.24 28.95
CA LYS A 1010 0.45 13.13 30.33
C LYS A 1010 -0.40 12.13 31.08
N VAL A 1011 0.21 11.32 31.95
CA VAL A 1011 -0.48 10.34 32.78
C VAL A 1011 0.03 10.45 34.20
N LEU A 1012 -0.87 10.57 35.17
CA LEU A 1012 -0.48 10.63 36.58
C LEU A 1012 -0.22 9.20 37.10
N PHE A 1013 1.04 8.87 37.38
CA PHE A 1013 1.49 7.52 37.73
C PHE A 1013 2.09 7.48 39.14
N ALA A 1014 1.76 6.44 39.90
CA ALA A 1014 2.16 6.30 41.30
C ALA A 1014 2.62 4.86 41.63
N PRO A 1015 3.91 4.54 41.44
CA PRO A 1015 4.50 3.27 41.88
C PRO A 1015 4.73 3.29 43.39
N LYS A 1016 3.94 2.52 44.14
CA LYS A 1016 3.93 2.48 45.61
C LYS A 1016 4.67 1.24 46.16
N PRO A 1017 5.30 1.32 47.34
CA PRO A 1017 5.99 0.17 47.91
C PRO A 1017 4.99 -0.95 48.24
N VAL A 1018 5.46 -2.20 48.17
CA VAL A 1018 4.70 -3.36 48.64
C VAL A 1018 4.36 -3.14 50.12
N ARG A 1019 3.07 -3.20 50.47
CA ARG A 1019 2.67 -3.20 51.89
C ARG A 1019 3.15 -4.51 52.52
N ARG A 1020 4.12 -4.44 53.44
CA ARG A 1020 4.51 -5.58 54.28
C ARG A 1020 3.28 -6.03 55.08
N GLY A 1021 2.71 -7.19 54.77
CA GLY A 1021 1.44 -7.67 55.33
C GLY A 1021 0.65 -8.60 54.41
N ILE A 1022 1.05 -8.70 53.14
CA ILE A 1022 0.92 -9.90 52.28
C ILE A 1022 2.26 -10.63 52.36
#